data_AF-A0A7Y2HYV7-F1
#
_entry.id   AF-A0A7Y2HYV7-F1
#
_cell.length_a   1.000
_cell.length_b   1.000
_cell.length_c   1.000
_cell.angle_alpha   90.00
_cell.angle_beta   90.00
_cell.angle_gamma   90.00
#
_symmetry.space_group_name_H-M   'P 1'
#
loop_
_entity.id
_entity.type
_entity.pdbx_description
1 polymer ?
#
loop_
_entity_poly.entity_id
_entity_poly.type
_entity_poly.pdbx_seq_one_letter_code
_entity_poly.pdbx_strand_id
1 'polypeptide(L)'
;MARRDRSWGRSGMLACGLGLCVASMSGAGDESILYVDAAAPGGDGTSWATALRSLQDGLSAAQRARGLVSEVRVAGGTYRPDDGETQTAGDRSASFSFVGGVAVRGGFGGLAAADPDTQDPIRFPTVLDGDLLGDDEPDFTNRSDNAYHVVRGVTGGGGGTGDDTRLEHVVIRGGNADGRTPDDRGGGVLLTAGPTPRLVECVIEDNDARHGGGVSVAGAAVFESVLVQDNRAALSGGGAHLAGDASQWDGGRFLSNRATLGAGVFADGSTATLDGTEFRDNAADFEGGGLAADGGGLDLLGCRFTRNVSAGDGGGLALTATATTLSSCKFVENTAERGGGARLLGDASTLVTCTFLDNTAGTGGGLAGINADVQLASCPFTGNEAETGGGLSLVGGVATIAGGRWTDNLAGEHGGGVDAVDAVTSLFACTFLDNEAGELGGGVRVHGGTATIEACGFEANVVEALFVNNGGGVYVHGAGTLTLRDSVFRANRAQFGGGVGGAESSIIDAAGVTFVENVAGTGGGLYAQGCQSSLVTCEFRGNVAAETPTSNGGAISTLGGDLVMQHGTLDVNTADFDGGAVHLEATASTVTDTTFTANDGGRFGGGLSVELGVATVVRGSFLGNRAPFGGGVFGFASTVELRDSICAGNAATGFRDDDGACVTPGAGGGFGAAAGEWTIVNCTIAGNTAACDGTGGGLSQILGDVSNTILWANADGGGRDESAQIHGGVLAISHSSVEGWTGDLGGAGNVGTPPQFRDQLGPDGTPGTADDDLRLAAGSPLIDAGRNDAVTTSLDRDARPRLVDDAATVDTGTGRPPLVDMGAYETQTTPGCAGDLDGSGDVGLFDLLTVIGHWGVCDDPGACPADLDGDGVVGLLDLLRLLAGWGGCGAS
;
A
#
# COMPACT_ATOMS: atom_id res chain seq x y z
N MET A 1 15.40 14.27 -24.73
CA MET A 1 16.47 14.54 -25.72
C MET A 1 17.68 15.09 -24.98
N ALA A 2 18.61 14.22 -24.56
CA ALA A 2 20.01 14.48 -24.19
C ALA A 2 20.57 13.15 -23.60
N ARG A 3 21.29 12.39 -24.43
CA ARG A 3 22.05 11.20 -23.99
C ARG A 3 23.29 11.66 -23.22
N ARG A 4 23.56 11.07 -22.06
CA ARG A 4 24.85 11.19 -21.36
C ARG A 4 25.43 9.80 -21.18
N ASP A 5 26.47 9.52 -21.96
CA ASP A 5 27.39 8.40 -21.76
C ASP A 5 28.05 8.49 -20.38
N ARG A 6 28.10 7.36 -19.66
CA ARG A 6 29.01 7.16 -18.53
C ARG A 6 29.74 5.83 -18.70
N SER A 7 30.97 5.93 -19.17
CA SER A 7 31.97 4.87 -19.15
C SER A 7 32.46 4.62 -17.71
N TRP A 8 32.40 3.37 -17.26
CA TRP A 8 32.93 2.93 -15.96
C TRP A 8 34.45 2.77 -16.00
N GLY A 9 35.13 3.32 -14.99
CA GLY A 9 36.58 3.27 -14.84
C GLY A 9 37.07 1.96 -14.23
N ARG A 10 38.08 1.35 -14.86
CA ARG A 10 38.86 0.22 -14.32
C ARG A 10 39.99 0.73 -13.41
N SER A 11 40.02 0.23 -12.18
CA SER A 11 41.14 0.39 -11.25
C SER A 11 42.10 -0.80 -11.40
N GLY A 12 43.29 -0.58 -11.94
CA GLY A 12 44.38 -1.55 -12.04
C GLY A 12 45.66 -0.97 -11.41
N MET A 13 46.12 -1.63 -10.35
CA MET A 13 47.23 -1.24 -9.50
C MET A 13 48.59 -1.42 -10.22
N LEU A 14 49.41 -0.37 -10.27
CA LEU A 14 50.81 -0.43 -10.70
C LEU A 14 51.69 -1.09 -9.63
N ALA A 15 52.51 -2.07 -10.03
CA ALA A 15 53.77 -2.39 -9.36
C ALA A 15 54.87 -2.53 -10.42
N CYS A 16 55.80 -1.57 -10.42
CA CYS A 16 56.93 -1.45 -11.32
C CYS A 16 58.18 -2.04 -10.65
N GLY A 17 58.89 -2.96 -11.32
CA GLY A 17 60.17 -3.50 -10.88
C GLY A 17 61.04 -3.90 -12.08
N LEU A 18 62.09 -3.13 -12.33
CA LEU A 18 63.08 -3.32 -13.41
C LEU A 18 63.85 -4.65 -13.25
N GLY A 19 64.09 -5.34 -14.38
CA GLY A 19 65.06 -6.44 -14.43
C GLY A 19 65.30 -7.03 -15.83
N LEU A 20 66.36 -6.59 -16.49
CA LEU A 20 67.12 -7.21 -17.58
C LEU A 20 66.38 -7.64 -18.88
N CYS A 21 66.56 -6.81 -19.92
CA CYS A 21 66.43 -7.20 -21.32
C CYS A 21 67.47 -8.26 -21.70
N VAL A 22 67.03 -9.51 -21.87
CA VAL A 22 67.68 -10.46 -22.77
C VAL A 22 66.83 -10.47 -24.04
N ALA A 23 67.42 -10.00 -25.14
CA ALA A 23 66.79 -10.00 -26.44
C ALA A 23 66.62 -11.44 -26.94
N SER A 24 65.48 -12.05 -26.62
CA SER A 24 64.91 -13.11 -27.43
C SER A 24 64.13 -12.44 -28.56
N MET A 25 64.59 -12.60 -29.80
CA MET A 25 63.77 -12.33 -30.96
C MET A 25 62.56 -13.28 -30.94
N SER A 26 61.45 -12.86 -30.36
CA SER A 26 60.13 -13.37 -30.76
C SER A 26 59.65 -12.46 -31.86
N GLY A 27 59.63 -12.98 -33.09
CA GLY A 27 58.86 -12.34 -34.15
C GLY A 27 57.42 -12.17 -33.66
N ALA A 28 56.85 -11.00 -33.88
CA ALA A 28 55.39 -10.89 -33.92
C ALA A 28 54.94 -11.87 -35.03
N GLY A 29 54.36 -13.00 -34.63
CA GLY A 29 53.71 -13.88 -35.59
C GLY A 29 52.46 -13.15 -36.05
N ASP A 30 52.34 -12.90 -37.36
CA ASP A 30 51.05 -12.57 -37.96
C ASP A 30 50.08 -13.71 -37.58
N GLU A 31 49.09 -13.38 -36.76
CA GLU A 31 48.00 -14.31 -36.47
C GLU A 31 47.24 -14.61 -37.78
N SER A 32 46.98 -15.88 -38.04
CA SER A 32 46.45 -16.34 -39.32
C SER A 32 44.94 -16.59 -39.30
N ILE A 33 44.27 -16.30 -40.42
CA ILE A 33 42.82 -16.51 -40.65
C ILE A 33 42.64 -17.78 -41.48
N LEU A 34 41.70 -18.64 -41.09
CA LEU A 34 41.23 -19.76 -41.90
C LEU A 34 39.87 -19.47 -42.53
N TYR A 35 39.66 -19.94 -43.76
CA TYR A 35 38.43 -19.75 -44.54
C TYR A 35 37.73 -21.09 -44.78
N VAL A 36 36.43 -21.14 -44.50
CA VAL A 36 35.57 -22.32 -44.65
C VAL A 36 34.36 -21.98 -45.53
N ASP A 37 34.14 -22.77 -46.58
CA ASP A 37 33.02 -22.61 -47.51
C ASP A 37 32.61 -23.98 -48.08
N ALA A 38 31.38 -24.42 -47.78
CA ALA A 38 30.85 -25.71 -48.24
C ALA A 38 30.75 -25.82 -49.77
N ALA A 39 30.66 -24.69 -50.48
CA ALA A 39 30.63 -24.62 -51.93
C ALA A 39 32.02 -24.58 -52.58
N ALA A 40 33.10 -24.46 -51.80
CA ALA A 40 34.45 -24.38 -52.33
C ALA A 40 34.93 -25.71 -52.94
N PRO A 41 35.84 -25.67 -53.94
CA PRO A 41 36.45 -26.87 -54.49
C PRO A 41 37.33 -27.62 -53.48
N GLY A 42 37.61 -27.04 -52.31
CA GLY A 42 38.48 -27.58 -51.26
C GLY A 42 39.94 -27.14 -51.42
N GLY A 43 40.64 -26.90 -50.31
CA GLY A 43 42.03 -26.46 -50.30
C GLY A 43 42.65 -26.45 -48.89
N ASP A 44 43.61 -25.55 -48.66
CA ASP A 44 44.35 -25.44 -47.40
C ASP A 44 43.74 -24.46 -46.37
N GLY A 45 42.64 -23.79 -46.72
CA GLY A 45 41.94 -22.84 -45.87
C GLY A 45 42.61 -21.48 -45.75
N THR A 46 43.67 -21.18 -46.51
CA THR A 46 44.42 -19.90 -46.38
C THR A 46 43.79 -18.72 -47.13
N SER A 47 42.77 -18.97 -47.96
CA SER A 47 41.99 -17.96 -48.69
C SER A 47 40.62 -18.51 -49.06
N TRP A 48 39.66 -17.65 -49.44
CA TRP A 48 38.36 -18.09 -49.98
C TRP A 48 38.48 -19.02 -51.21
N ALA A 49 39.49 -18.81 -52.07
CA ALA A 49 39.72 -19.66 -53.25
C ALA A 49 40.23 -21.06 -52.90
N THR A 50 40.88 -21.20 -51.74
CA THR A 50 41.40 -22.46 -51.20
C THR A 50 40.67 -22.87 -49.92
N ALA A 51 39.44 -22.39 -49.72
CA ALA A 51 38.68 -22.62 -48.50
C ALA A 51 38.46 -24.12 -48.23
N LEU A 52 38.42 -24.46 -46.94
CA LEU A 52 38.06 -25.81 -46.48
C LEU A 52 36.55 -26.02 -46.68
N ARG A 53 36.12 -27.23 -47.06
CA ARG A 53 34.70 -27.50 -47.33
C ARG A 53 33.87 -27.72 -46.07
N SER A 54 34.49 -28.27 -45.03
CA SER A 54 33.82 -28.50 -43.75
C SER A 54 34.38 -27.58 -42.68
N LEU A 55 33.52 -27.15 -41.76
CA LEU A 55 33.96 -26.44 -40.56
C LEU A 55 34.80 -27.35 -39.66
N GLN A 56 34.52 -28.65 -39.65
CA GLN A 56 35.25 -29.62 -38.85
C GLN A 56 36.73 -29.73 -39.25
N ASP A 57 37.02 -29.68 -40.54
CA ASP A 57 38.40 -29.63 -41.04
C ASP A 57 39.09 -28.31 -40.67
N GLY A 58 38.34 -27.20 -40.68
CA GLY A 58 38.79 -25.87 -40.23
C GLY A 58 39.18 -25.84 -38.75
N LEU A 59 38.31 -26.34 -37.87
CA LEU A 59 38.58 -26.45 -36.43
C LEU A 59 39.76 -27.40 -36.17
N SER A 60 39.85 -28.51 -36.89
CA SER A 60 40.98 -29.44 -36.82
C SER A 60 42.30 -28.78 -37.24
N ALA A 61 42.27 -27.93 -38.28
CA ALA A 61 43.43 -27.17 -38.73
C ALA A 61 43.86 -26.12 -37.69
N ALA A 62 42.92 -25.36 -37.13
CA ALA A 62 43.17 -24.38 -36.08
C ALA A 62 43.79 -25.05 -34.82
N GLN A 63 43.23 -26.18 -34.38
CA GLN A 63 43.76 -26.95 -33.25
C GLN A 63 45.20 -27.43 -33.51
N ARG A 64 45.51 -27.91 -34.73
CA ARG A 64 46.86 -28.33 -35.12
C ARG A 64 47.85 -27.16 -35.19
N ALA A 65 47.38 -25.95 -35.45
CA ALA A 65 48.20 -24.75 -35.54
C ALA A 65 48.69 -24.21 -34.18
N ARG A 66 48.21 -24.76 -33.05
CA ARG A 66 48.71 -24.49 -31.68
C ARG A 66 48.79 -22.99 -31.32
N GLY A 67 47.72 -22.25 -31.59
CA GLY A 67 47.60 -20.82 -31.26
C GLY A 67 48.14 -19.84 -32.31
N LEU A 68 48.49 -20.32 -33.52
CA LEU A 68 48.86 -19.47 -34.66
C LEU A 68 47.64 -18.99 -35.48
N VAL A 69 46.47 -19.59 -35.27
CA VAL A 69 45.21 -19.18 -35.86
C VAL A 69 44.41 -18.49 -34.78
N SER A 70 43.94 -17.26 -35.04
CA SER A 70 43.04 -16.53 -34.13
C SER A 70 41.62 -16.39 -34.68
N GLU A 71 41.40 -16.63 -35.98
CA GLU A 71 40.09 -16.47 -36.61
C GLU A 71 39.80 -17.59 -37.63
N VAL A 72 38.56 -18.09 -37.61
CA VAL A 72 37.99 -18.95 -38.66
C VAL A 72 36.75 -18.26 -39.22
N ARG A 73 36.80 -17.85 -40.49
CA ARG A 73 35.67 -17.25 -41.22
C ARG A 73 34.89 -18.32 -41.96
N VAL A 74 33.59 -18.34 -41.76
CA VAL A 74 32.69 -19.35 -42.32
C VAL A 74 31.68 -18.67 -43.24
N ALA A 75 31.61 -19.13 -44.49
CA ALA A 75 30.64 -18.65 -45.45
C ALA A 75 29.20 -19.03 -45.05
N GLY A 76 28.22 -18.37 -45.66
CA GLY A 76 26.82 -18.78 -45.58
C GLY A 76 26.62 -20.18 -46.17
N GLY A 77 25.89 -21.03 -45.44
CA GLY A 77 25.71 -22.44 -45.78
C GLY A 77 25.37 -23.28 -44.55
N THR A 78 25.03 -24.54 -44.79
CA THR A 78 24.73 -25.55 -43.74
C THR A 78 25.94 -26.45 -43.53
N TYR A 79 26.36 -26.61 -42.29
CA TYR A 79 27.52 -27.39 -41.88
C TYR A 79 27.10 -28.41 -40.82
N ARG A 80 27.31 -29.70 -41.10
CA ARG A 80 27.02 -30.78 -40.15
C ARG A 80 28.28 -31.21 -39.42
N PRO A 81 28.19 -31.61 -38.13
CA PRO A 81 29.37 -31.95 -37.35
C PRO A 81 30.02 -33.27 -37.77
N ASP A 82 29.30 -34.15 -38.48
CA ASP A 82 29.81 -35.40 -39.04
C ASP A 82 30.40 -35.25 -40.45
N ASP A 83 30.42 -34.04 -41.00
CA ASP A 83 31.12 -33.70 -42.25
C ASP A 83 32.63 -33.50 -41.98
N GLY A 84 33.49 -34.07 -42.83
CA GLY A 84 34.93 -33.85 -42.80
C GLY A 84 35.75 -35.12 -43.04
N GLU A 85 37.05 -34.98 -43.31
CA GLU A 85 37.89 -36.13 -43.67
C GLU A 85 38.11 -37.11 -42.51
N THR A 86 37.93 -36.64 -41.27
CA THR A 86 38.18 -37.40 -40.04
C THR A 86 36.91 -37.83 -39.31
N GLN A 87 35.73 -37.52 -39.85
CA GLN A 87 34.45 -37.81 -39.23
C GLN A 87 33.83 -39.11 -39.74
N THR A 88 32.92 -39.67 -38.95
CA THR A 88 32.10 -40.83 -39.33
C THR A 88 30.67 -40.36 -39.57
N ALA A 89 30.19 -40.50 -40.81
CA ALA A 89 28.82 -40.10 -41.17
C ALA A 89 27.77 -40.80 -40.30
N GLY A 90 26.79 -40.05 -39.79
CA GLY A 90 25.74 -40.51 -38.88
C GLY A 90 26.20 -40.74 -37.43
N ASP A 91 27.42 -40.36 -37.05
CA ASP A 91 27.88 -40.43 -35.67
C ASP A 91 27.23 -39.30 -34.84
N ARG A 92 26.21 -39.66 -34.04
CA ARG A 92 25.51 -38.73 -33.14
C ARG A 92 26.42 -38.06 -32.09
N SER A 93 27.63 -38.58 -31.85
CA SER A 93 28.60 -37.96 -30.94
C SER A 93 29.46 -36.87 -31.59
N ALA A 94 29.39 -36.74 -32.92
CA ALA A 94 30.07 -35.67 -33.64
C ALA A 94 29.54 -34.30 -33.21
N SER A 95 30.44 -33.35 -32.96
CA SER A 95 30.12 -31.98 -32.53
C SER A 95 31.20 -31.00 -32.96
N PHE A 96 30.82 -29.73 -33.13
CA PHE A 96 31.77 -28.62 -33.31
C PHE A 96 32.35 -28.22 -31.95
N SER A 97 33.62 -28.52 -31.71
CA SER A 97 34.28 -28.21 -30.45
C SER A 97 35.02 -26.87 -30.50
N PHE A 98 34.90 -26.07 -29.43
CA PHE A 98 35.65 -24.83 -29.29
C PHE A 98 37.18 -25.06 -29.33
N VAL A 99 37.89 -24.17 -30.01
CA VAL A 99 39.36 -24.10 -30.03
C VAL A 99 39.83 -22.90 -29.23
N GLY A 100 40.83 -23.11 -28.38
CA GLY A 100 41.30 -22.07 -27.48
C GLY A 100 41.96 -20.88 -28.17
N GLY A 101 41.50 -19.66 -27.85
CA GLY A 101 41.99 -18.41 -28.45
C GLY A 101 41.52 -18.16 -29.89
N VAL A 102 40.56 -18.94 -30.39
CA VAL A 102 40.04 -18.82 -31.75
C VAL A 102 38.64 -18.22 -31.75
N ALA A 103 38.41 -17.23 -32.61
CA ALA A 103 37.10 -16.72 -32.96
C ALA A 103 36.57 -17.41 -34.22
N VAL A 104 35.44 -18.12 -34.10
CA VAL A 104 34.71 -18.66 -35.24
C VAL A 104 33.59 -17.69 -35.60
N ARG A 105 33.60 -17.19 -36.83
CA ARG A 105 32.71 -16.12 -37.30
C ARG A 105 31.93 -16.57 -38.53
N GLY A 106 30.61 -16.61 -38.41
CA GLY A 106 29.69 -16.87 -39.51
C GLY A 106 29.24 -15.60 -40.24
N GLY A 107 28.41 -15.79 -41.27
CA GLY A 107 27.76 -14.70 -41.97
C GLY A 107 28.50 -14.18 -43.21
N PHE A 108 29.58 -14.82 -43.64
CA PHE A 108 30.38 -14.34 -44.77
C PHE A 108 29.79 -14.75 -46.12
N GLY A 109 29.91 -13.88 -47.12
CA GLY A 109 29.44 -14.16 -48.47
C GLY A 109 30.16 -15.31 -49.19
N GLY A 110 31.43 -15.57 -48.83
CA GLY A 110 32.23 -16.64 -49.43
C GLY A 110 32.30 -16.59 -50.95
N LEU A 111 32.47 -17.73 -51.62
CA LEU A 111 32.49 -17.80 -53.09
C LEU A 111 31.10 -17.51 -53.72
N ALA A 112 30.05 -17.49 -52.91
CA ALA A 112 28.69 -17.18 -53.37
C ALA A 112 28.44 -15.67 -53.53
N ALA A 113 29.29 -14.81 -52.96
CA ALA A 113 29.19 -13.37 -53.06
C ALA A 113 30.21 -12.75 -54.03
N ALA A 114 29.89 -11.55 -54.54
CA ALA A 114 30.80 -10.78 -55.38
C ALA A 114 32.04 -10.28 -54.58
N ASP A 115 31.85 -9.98 -53.30
CA ASP A 115 32.90 -9.75 -52.33
C ASP A 115 32.81 -10.82 -51.23
N PRO A 116 33.70 -11.82 -51.23
CA PRO A 116 33.67 -12.93 -50.28
C PRO A 116 33.79 -12.53 -48.80
N ASP A 117 34.44 -11.40 -48.51
CA ASP A 117 34.62 -10.90 -47.14
C ASP A 117 33.45 -10.03 -46.66
N THR A 118 32.41 -9.81 -47.49
CA THR A 118 31.17 -9.18 -47.02
C THR A 118 30.52 -10.05 -45.96
N GLN A 119 30.41 -9.52 -44.74
CA GLN A 119 29.71 -10.17 -43.63
C GLN A 119 28.31 -9.59 -43.47
N ASP A 120 27.30 -10.41 -43.71
CA ASP A 120 25.88 -10.11 -43.53
C ASP A 120 25.18 -11.40 -43.09
N PRO A 121 25.05 -11.64 -41.77
CA PRO A 121 24.50 -12.89 -41.23
C PRO A 121 23.05 -13.16 -41.63
N ILE A 122 22.29 -12.12 -42.02
CA ILE A 122 20.90 -12.27 -42.49
C ILE A 122 20.89 -12.77 -43.93
N ARG A 123 21.76 -12.20 -44.77
CA ARG A 123 21.83 -12.58 -46.19
C ARG A 123 22.58 -13.88 -46.43
N PHE A 124 23.58 -14.18 -45.61
CA PHE A 124 24.46 -15.33 -45.74
C PHE A 124 24.48 -16.15 -44.43
N PRO A 125 23.35 -16.73 -44.01
CA PRO A 125 23.30 -17.46 -42.74
C PRO A 125 24.27 -18.63 -42.73
N THR A 126 25.12 -18.69 -41.71
CA THR A 126 25.96 -19.86 -41.41
C THR A 126 25.21 -20.72 -40.40
N VAL A 127 24.74 -21.89 -40.84
CA VAL A 127 23.94 -22.81 -40.05
C VAL A 127 24.78 -24.01 -39.64
N LEU A 128 24.97 -24.18 -38.33
CA LEU A 128 25.51 -25.37 -37.71
C LEU A 128 24.33 -26.30 -37.40
N ASP A 129 24.25 -27.42 -38.11
CA ASP A 129 23.04 -28.25 -38.15
C ASP A 129 23.31 -29.65 -37.60
N GLY A 130 22.52 -30.04 -36.59
CA GLY A 130 22.55 -31.34 -35.95
C GLY A 130 21.74 -32.42 -36.67
N ASP A 131 20.91 -32.07 -37.65
CA ASP A 131 20.20 -33.01 -38.53
C ASP A 131 21.21 -33.68 -39.48
N LEU A 132 21.75 -34.83 -39.07
CA LEU A 132 22.86 -35.49 -39.74
C LEU A 132 22.43 -36.08 -41.10
N LEU A 133 21.18 -36.53 -41.22
CA LEU A 133 20.67 -37.10 -42.48
C LEU A 133 19.99 -36.06 -43.40
N GLY A 134 19.69 -34.86 -42.90
CA GLY A 134 19.01 -33.82 -43.66
C GLY A 134 17.53 -34.13 -43.91
N ASP A 135 16.88 -34.88 -43.01
CA ASP A 135 15.53 -35.41 -43.22
C ASP A 135 14.45 -34.86 -42.26
N ASP A 136 14.79 -33.83 -41.48
CA ASP A 136 13.93 -33.30 -40.41
C ASP A 136 13.04 -32.11 -40.81
N GLU A 137 13.32 -31.44 -41.92
CA GLU A 137 12.58 -30.26 -42.37
C GLU A 137 11.14 -30.62 -42.84
N PRO A 138 10.14 -29.76 -42.59
CA PRO A 138 10.24 -28.43 -41.98
C PRO A 138 10.08 -28.38 -40.46
N ASP A 139 9.72 -29.48 -39.78
CA ASP A 139 9.17 -29.46 -38.42
C ASP A 139 9.99 -30.25 -37.38
N PHE A 140 11.19 -30.73 -37.72
CA PHE A 140 12.07 -31.56 -36.88
C PHE A 140 11.34 -32.72 -36.20
N THR A 141 10.59 -33.49 -36.97
CA THR A 141 9.75 -34.59 -36.48
C THR A 141 10.51 -35.92 -36.31
N ASN A 142 11.72 -36.05 -36.87
CA ASN A 142 12.51 -37.29 -36.90
C ASN A 142 13.92 -37.10 -36.30
N ARG A 143 14.01 -36.62 -35.06
CA ARG A 143 15.31 -36.28 -34.42
C ARG A 143 16.23 -37.46 -34.06
N SER A 144 15.91 -38.68 -34.47
CA SER A 144 16.49 -39.90 -33.90
C SER A 144 17.95 -40.16 -34.30
N ASP A 145 18.35 -39.65 -35.46
CA ASP A 145 19.71 -39.68 -36.01
C ASP A 145 20.52 -38.41 -35.72
N ASN A 146 19.91 -37.38 -35.15
CA ASN A 146 20.56 -36.08 -34.94
C ASN A 146 21.71 -36.15 -33.95
N ALA A 147 22.69 -35.26 -34.10
CA ALA A 147 23.75 -35.08 -33.12
C ALA A 147 23.19 -34.83 -31.72
N TYR A 148 23.81 -35.40 -30.69
CA TYR A 148 23.45 -35.10 -29.30
C TYR A 148 23.69 -33.64 -28.97
N HIS A 149 24.82 -33.10 -29.43
CA HIS A 149 25.21 -31.70 -29.23
C HIS A 149 25.75 -31.16 -30.55
N VAL A 150 25.22 -30.04 -31.03
CA VAL A 150 25.75 -29.40 -32.23
C VAL A 150 27.12 -28.75 -31.93
N VAL A 151 27.21 -28.05 -30.79
CA VAL A 151 28.43 -27.36 -30.34
C VAL A 151 28.82 -27.80 -28.93
N ARG A 152 30.12 -27.97 -28.67
CA ARG A 152 30.63 -28.42 -27.38
C ARG A 152 31.82 -27.63 -26.85
N GLY A 153 31.77 -27.27 -25.57
CA GLY A 153 32.89 -26.77 -24.77
C GLY A 153 33.24 -27.76 -23.66
N VAL A 154 34.28 -28.57 -23.86
CA VAL A 154 34.76 -29.58 -22.88
C VAL A 154 36.17 -29.34 -22.38
N THR A 155 36.39 -29.56 -21.08
CA THR A 155 37.74 -29.69 -20.52
C THR A 155 38.39 -31.00 -20.96
N GLY A 156 39.64 -30.92 -21.44
CA GLY A 156 40.48 -32.10 -21.69
C GLY A 156 41.14 -32.19 -23.07
N GLY A 157 40.82 -31.28 -24.00
CA GLY A 157 41.36 -31.29 -25.36
C GLY A 157 42.65 -30.50 -25.59
N GLY A 158 43.67 -30.59 -24.71
CA GLY A 158 45.06 -30.16 -24.99
C GLY A 158 45.36 -28.70 -25.41
N GLY A 159 44.38 -27.84 -25.61
CA GLY A 159 44.51 -26.40 -25.83
C GLY A 159 43.55 -25.70 -24.90
N GLY A 160 44.07 -25.05 -23.85
CA GLY A 160 43.24 -24.26 -22.95
C GLY A 160 42.50 -23.20 -23.76
N THR A 161 41.18 -23.13 -23.60
CA THR A 161 40.45 -21.98 -24.17
C THR A 161 40.69 -20.79 -23.25
N GLY A 162 41.31 -19.74 -23.79
CA GLY A 162 41.46 -18.47 -23.07
C GLY A 162 40.17 -17.65 -23.19
N ASP A 163 40.13 -16.51 -22.49
CA ASP A 163 39.03 -15.53 -22.52
C ASP A 163 38.68 -15.01 -23.95
N ASP A 164 39.56 -15.28 -24.93
CA ASP A 164 39.42 -14.86 -26.33
C ASP A 164 38.71 -15.89 -27.24
N THR A 165 38.26 -17.03 -26.74
CA THR A 165 37.49 -18.00 -27.56
C THR A 165 36.07 -17.52 -27.80
N ARG A 166 35.69 -17.40 -29.09
CA ARG A 166 34.39 -16.84 -29.50
C ARG A 166 33.69 -17.65 -30.58
N LEU A 167 32.37 -17.65 -30.52
CA LEU A 167 31.50 -18.07 -31.61
C LEU A 167 30.54 -16.93 -31.92
N GLU A 168 30.54 -16.44 -33.15
CA GLU A 168 29.84 -15.22 -33.53
C GLU A 168 29.01 -15.40 -34.81
N HIS A 169 27.79 -14.86 -34.82
CA HIS A 169 26.91 -14.78 -36.00
C HIS A 169 26.62 -16.11 -36.71
N VAL A 170 26.34 -17.15 -35.93
CA VAL A 170 25.93 -18.47 -36.45
C VAL A 170 24.53 -18.85 -35.95
N VAL A 171 23.86 -19.70 -36.72
CA VAL A 171 22.63 -20.40 -36.31
C VAL A 171 23.03 -21.81 -35.84
N ILE A 172 22.50 -22.27 -34.71
CA ILE A 172 22.76 -23.58 -34.11
C ILE A 172 21.42 -24.29 -33.94
N ARG A 173 21.21 -25.39 -34.66
CA ARG A 173 19.90 -26.08 -34.66
C ARG A 173 19.98 -27.59 -34.84
N GLY A 174 18.86 -28.25 -34.61
CA GLY A 174 18.70 -29.68 -34.92
C GLY A 174 19.38 -30.62 -33.93
N GLY A 175 19.89 -30.16 -32.80
CA GLY A 175 20.42 -31.05 -31.75
C GLY A 175 19.33 -31.87 -31.05
N ASN A 176 19.67 -33.08 -30.62
CA ASN A 176 18.78 -33.97 -29.85
C ASN A 176 19.53 -34.72 -28.74
N ALA A 177 19.64 -34.12 -27.56
CA ALA A 177 20.30 -34.71 -26.39
C ALA A 177 19.34 -35.61 -25.57
N ASP A 178 19.00 -36.78 -26.12
CA ASP A 178 18.09 -37.77 -25.52
C ASP A 178 18.80 -38.97 -24.84
N GLY A 179 20.13 -38.92 -24.78
CA GLY A 179 21.01 -40.00 -24.32
C GLY A 179 21.12 -40.15 -22.80
N ARG A 180 22.32 -40.56 -22.33
CA ARG A 180 22.69 -40.59 -20.91
C ARG A 180 23.67 -39.47 -20.65
N THR A 181 23.67 -38.94 -19.43
CA THR A 181 24.62 -37.89 -19.00
C THR A 181 26.06 -38.19 -19.45
N PRO A 182 26.73 -37.24 -20.13
CA PRO A 182 26.33 -35.85 -20.36
C PRO A 182 25.44 -35.61 -21.59
N ASP A 183 25.16 -36.63 -22.39
CA ASP A 183 24.43 -36.56 -23.67
C ASP A 183 22.90 -36.43 -23.48
N ASP A 184 22.46 -36.09 -22.27
CA ASP A 184 21.09 -35.72 -21.92
C ASP A 184 20.92 -34.20 -21.74
N ARG A 185 21.98 -33.40 -21.98
CA ARG A 185 21.98 -31.95 -21.77
C ARG A 185 22.50 -31.14 -22.96
N GLY A 186 21.92 -29.99 -23.26
CA GLY A 186 22.49 -29.05 -24.23
C GLY A 186 22.40 -29.57 -25.67
N GLY A 187 21.18 -29.66 -26.23
CA GLY A 187 20.98 -30.15 -27.60
C GLY A 187 21.73 -29.29 -28.63
N GLY A 188 21.57 -27.97 -28.55
CA GLY A 188 22.35 -27.03 -29.36
C GLY A 188 23.79 -26.92 -28.86
N VAL A 189 23.96 -26.47 -27.61
CA VAL A 189 25.27 -26.15 -27.02
C VAL A 189 25.44 -26.82 -25.68
N LEU A 190 26.49 -27.62 -25.52
CA LEU A 190 26.90 -28.18 -24.23
C LEU A 190 28.22 -27.56 -23.76
N LEU A 191 28.17 -26.79 -22.68
CA LEU A 191 29.33 -26.24 -21.97
C LEU A 191 29.52 -26.95 -20.63
N THR A 192 30.60 -27.69 -20.50
CA THR A 192 30.97 -28.37 -19.24
C THR A 192 31.96 -27.54 -18.43
N ALA A 193 32.20 -27.92 -17.16
CA ALA A 193 33.16 -27.24 -16.30
C ALA A 193 34.51 -27.04 -17.01
N GLY A 194 34.95 -25.79 -17.12
CA GLY A 194 36.02 -25.44 -18.04
C GLY A 194 36.14 -23.93 -18.30
N PRO A 195 36.94 -23.55 -19.30
CA PRO A 195 37.15 -22.15 -19.65
C PRO A 195 35.89 -21.46 -20.19
N THR A 196 35.92 -20.13 -20.26
CA THR A 196 34.76 -19.22 -20.47
C THR A 196 34.60 -18.78 -21.94
N PRO A 197 33.93 -19.55 -22.81
CA PRO A 197 33.67 -19.09 -24.17
C PRO A 197 32.70 -17.90 -24.18
N ARG A 198 32.80 -17.09 -25.24
CA ARG A 198 31.85 -16.01 -25.53
C ARG A 198 31.02 -16.37 -26.77
N LEU A 199 29.71 -16.36 -26.65
CA LEU A 199 28.79 -16.49 -27.78
C LEU A 199 28.18 -15.11 -28.05
N VAL A 200 28.33 -14.61 -29.28
CA VAL A 200 27.95 -13.23 -29.64
C VAL A 200 27.03 -13.24 -30.85
N GLU A 201 25.82 -12.69 -30.70
CA GLU A 201 24.84 -12.59 -31.78
C GLU A 201 24.56 -13.94 -32.49
N CYS A 202 24.58 -15.03 -31.73
CA CYS A 202 24.20 -16.36 -32.22
C CYS A 202 22.68 -16.56 -32.13
N VAL A 203 22.16 -17.40 -33.02
CA VAL A 203 20.78 -17.92 -32.95
C VAL A 203 20.86 -19.40 -32.57
N ILE A 204 20.12 -19.82 -31.55
CA ILE A 204 20.04 -21.20 -31.07
C ILE A 204 18.58 -21.61 -31.13
N GLU A 205 18.24 -22.46 -32.10
CA GLU A 205 16.84 -22.77 -32.42
C GLU A 205 16.56 -24.23 -32.70
N ASP A 206 15.32 -24.66 -32.47
CA ASP A 206 14.83 -26.00 -32.80
C ASP A 206 15.68 -27.15 -32.23
N ASN A 207 16.24 -27.01 -31.03
CA ASN A 207 16.98 -28.09 -30.36
C ASN A 207 16.11 -28.80 -29.30
N ASP A 208 16.34 -30.10 -29.12
CA ASP A 208 15.66 -30.94 -28.12
C ASP A 208 16.67 -31.58 -27.16
N ALA A 209 16.33 -31.67 -25.88
CA ALA A 209 17.16 -32.31 -24.85
C ALA A 209 16.30 -32.80 -23.68
N ARG A 210 16.91 -33.51 -22.71
CA ARG A 210 16.26 -33.63 -21.38
C ARG A 210 16.45 -32.39 -20.53
N HIS A 211 17.64 -31.79 -20.57
CA HIS A 211 17.97 -30.54 -19.88
C HIS A 211 18.65 -29.56 -20.83
N GLY A 212 18.24 -28.30 -20.90
CA GLY A 212 18.93 -27.33 -21.75
C GLY A 212 18.73 -27.64 -23.23
N GLY A 213 17.51 -27.54 -23.76
CA GLY A 213 17.23 -27.83 -25.17
C GLY A 213 18.18 -27.08 -26.09
N GLY A 214 18.22 -25.76 -25.95
CA GLY A 214 19.20 -24.90 -26.62
C GLY A 214 20.59 -25.02 -26.01
N VAL A 215 20.74 -24.73 -24.72
CA VAL A 215 22.05 -24.58 -24.06
C VAL A 215 22.08 -25.29 -22.71
N SER A 216 23.18 -25.97 -22.39
CA SER A 216 23.49 -26.40 -21.02
C SER A 216 24.84 -25.84 -20.59
N VAL A 217 24.89 -25.17 -19.44
CA VAL A 217 26.08 -24.55 -18.89
C VAL A 217 26.39 -25.12 -17.50
N ALA A 218 27.52 -25.79 -17.35
CA ALA A 218 28.03 -26.30 -16.06
C ALA A 218 29.34 -25.60 -15.61
N GLY A 219 29.80 -24.59 -16.34
CA GLY A 219 30.92 -23.71 -15.98
C GLY A 219 30.52 -22.24 -16.10
N ALA A 220 31.50 -21.35 -16.32
CA ALA A 220 31.21 -19.96 -16.64
C ALA A 220 31.24 -19.74 -18.17
N ALA A 221 30.38 -18.85 -18.67
CA ALA A 221 30.31 -18.47 -20.08
C ALA A 221 29.65 -17.10 -20.21
N VAL A 222 29.94 -16.40 -21.31
CA VAL A 222 29.33 -15.09 -21.62
C VAL A 222 28.49 -15.21 -22.89
N PHE A 223 27.25 -14.76 -22.81
CA PHE A 223 26.32 -14.71 -23.93
C PHE A 223 25.97 -13.25 -24.17
N GLU A 224 26.25 -12.74 -25.37
CA GLU A 224 26.03 -11.34 -25.75
C GLU A 224 25.04 -11.28 -26.91
N SER A 225 23.86 -10.71 -26.64
CA SER A 225 22.79 -10.55 -27.64
C SER A 225 22.42 -11.85 -28.37
N VAL A 226 22.40 -12.97 -27.64
CA VAL A 226 22.04 -14.29 -28.19
C VAL A 226 20.52 -14.45 -28.25
N LEU A 227 20.03 -15.03 -29.35
CA LEU A 227 18.64 -15.44 -29.53
C LEU A 227 18.52 -16.95 -29.29
N VAL A 228 17.72 -17.36 -28.31
CA VAL A 228 17.43 -18.76 -27.99
C VAL A 228 15.93 -18.97 -28.18
N GLN A 229 15.53 -19.63 -29.26
CA GLN A 229 14.12 -19.75 -29.63
C GLN A 229 13.67 -21.15 -29.99
N ASP A 230 12.40 -21.48 -29.75
CA ASP A 230 11.77 -22.72 -30.22
C ASP A 230 12.51 -24.02 -29.78
N ASN A 231 13.26 -23.94 -28.67
CA ASN A 231 13.94 -25.11 -28.11
C ASN A 231 13.04 -25.82 -27.09
N ARG A 232 13.25 -27.13 -26.96
CA ARG A 232 12.46 -27.99 -26.09
C ARG A 232 13.35 -28.78 -25.14
N ALA A 233 12.95 -28.86 -23.87
CA ALA A 233 13.52 -29.77 -22.91
C ALA A 233 12.44 -30.65 -22.30
N ALA A 234 12.68 -31.96 -22.17
CA ALA A 234 11.71 -32.86 -21.52
C ALA A 234 11.57 -32.55 -20.01
N LEU A 235 12.61 -32.04 -19.36
CA LEU A 235 12.62 -31.77 -17.92
C LEU A 235 12.84 -30.29 -17.63
N SER A 236 14.02 -29.73 -17.91
CA SER A 236 14.31 -28.36 -17.46
C SER A 236 15.15 -27.54 -18.43
N GLY A 237 14.91 -26.24 -18.48
CA GLY A 237 15.69 -25.31 -19.31
C GLY A 237 15.43 -25.54 -20.80
N GLY A 238 14.24 -25.22 -21.29
CA GLY A 238 13.92 -25.40 -22.72
C GLY A 238 14.92 -24.64 -23.58
N GLY A 239 15.11 -23.35 -23.28
CA GLY A 239 16.17 -22.54 -23.84
C GLY A 239 17.54 -22.85 -23.23
N ALA A 240 17.71 -22.66 -21.92
CA ALA A 240 18.98 -22.92 -21.24
C ALA A 240 18.86 -23.57 -19.85
N HIS A 241 19.81 -24.45 -19.54
CA HIS A 241 19.98 -25.06 -18.23
C HIS A 241 21.30 -24.64 -17.60
N LEU A 242 21.25 -23.98 -16.44
CA LEU A 242 22.39 -23.44 -15.72
C LEU A 242 22.66 -24.28 -14.48
N ALA A 243 23.74 -25.07 -14.50
CA ALA A 243 24.17 -25.96 -13.42
C ALA A 243 25.58 -25.61 -12.88
N GLY A 244 26.14 -24.48 -13.31
CA GLY A 244 27.46 -24.00 -12.89
C GLY A 244 27.43 -22.51 -12.59
N ASP A 245 28.46 -22.03 -11.90
CA ASP A 245 28.51 -20.67 -11.39
C ASP A 245 29.03 -19.64 -12.40
N ALA A 246 28.57 -18.40 -12.22
CA ALA A 246 29.04 -17.19 -12.88
C ALA A 246 28.84 -17.12 -14.41
N SER A 247 27.73 -17.65 -14.93
CA SER A 247 27.32 -17.36 -16.32
C SER A 247 26.76 -15.93 -16.44
N GLN A 248 27.07 -15.25 -17.55
CA GLN A 248 26.65 -13.87 -17.82
C GLN A 248 25.87 -13.79 -19.12
N TRP A 249 24.69 -13.16 -19.06
CA TRP A 249 23.83 -12.93 -20.21
C TRP A 249 23.63 -11.42 -20.34
N ASP A 250 24.35 -10.82 -21.29
CA ASP A 250 24.32 -9.38 -21.56
C ASP A 250 23.53 -9.11 -22.85
N GLY A 251 22.26 -8.81 -22.65
CA GLY A 251 21.29 -8.78 -23.74
C GLY A 251 21.05 -10.18 -24.32
N GLY A 252 19.81 -10.43 -24.72
CA GLY A 252 19.43 -11.72 -25.27
C GLY A 252 17.93 -11.91 -25.25
N ARG A 253 17.46 -12.92 -25.98
CA ARG A 253 16.04 -13.20 -26.13
C ARG A 253 15.80 -14.69 -26.04
N PHE A 254 15.00 -15.11 -25.06
CA PHE A 254 14.49 -16.47 -24.93
C PHE A 254 13.04 -16.47 -25.40
N LEU A 255 12.78 -17.04 -26.58
CA LEU A 255 11.47 -16.97 -27.22
C LEU A 255 10.86 -18.36 -27.43
N SER A 256 9.59 -18.54 -27.06
CA SER A 256 8.83 -19.73 -27.48
C SER A 256 9.44 -21.09 -27.09
N ASN A 257 10.31 -21.11 -26.09
CA ASN A 257 10.91 -22.34 -25.60
C ASN A 257 9.93 -23.10 -24.69
N ARG A 258 10.09 -24.43 -24.60
CA ARG A 258 9.21 -25.31 -23.82
C ARG A 258 9.98 -26.26 -22.90
N ALA A 259 9.52 -26.40 -21.65
CA ALA A 259 10.05 -27.40 -20.72
C ALA A 259 9.04 -27.80 -19.64
N THR A 260 9.39 -28.75 -18.76
CA THR A 260 8.61 -28.95 -17.53
C THR A 260 8.90 -27.83 -16.52
N LEU A 261 10.18 -27.44 -16.37
CA LEU A 261 10.65 -26.40 -15.45
C LEU A 261 11.54 -25.39 -16.18
N GLY A 262 11.32 -24.09 -15.97
CA GLY A 262 12.18 -23.03 -16.51
C GLY A 262 12.25 -23.08 -18.03
N ALA A 263 11.14 -22.81 -18.73
CA ALA A 263 11.07 -23.07 -20.17
C ALA A 263 12.03 -22.18 -20.97
N GLY A 264 12.19 -20.91 -20.62
CA GLY A 264 13.31 -20.11 -21.12
C GLY A 264 14.63 -20.55 -20.47
N VAL A 265 14.75 -20.36 -19.14
CA VAL A 265 15.94 -20.71 -18.37
C VAL A 265 15.58 -21.50 -17.11
N PHE A 266 16.34 -22.55 -16.80
CA PHE A 266 16.33 -23.21 -15.49
C PHE A 266 17.69 -23.06 -14.82
N ALA A 267 17.72 -22.46 -13.63
CA ALA A 267 18.91 -22.33 -12.79
C ALA A 267 18.86 -23.35 -11.64
N ASP A 268 19.76 -24.32 -11.68
CA ASP A 268 19.88 -25.43 -10.73
C ASP A 268 21.04 -25.14 -9.74
N GLY A 269 20.73 -24.50 -8.62
CA GLY A 269 21.71 -24.14 -7.59
C GLY A 269 22.84 -23.23 -8.07
N SER A 270 22.67 -22.55 -9.20
CA SER A 270 23.72 -21.79 -9.89
C SER A 270 23.68 -20.30 -9.57
N THR A 271 24.81 -19.63 -9.85
CA THR A 271 24.89 -18.18 -9.88
C THR A 271 24.93 -17.65 -11.31
N ALA A 272 24.09 -16.68 -11.63
CA ALA A 272 24.08 -16.05 -12.96
C ALA A 272 23.61 -14.59 -12.90
N THR A 273 24.15 -13.78 -13.81
CA THR A 273 23.72 -12.40 -14.04
C THR A 273 23.04 -12.32 -15.39
N LEU A 274 21.81 -11.80 -15.41
CA LEU A 274 21.06 -11.51 -16.62
C LEU A 274 20.75 -10.02 -16.65
N ASP A 275 21.30 -9.33 -17.65
CA ASP A 275 21.14 -7.89 -17.87
C ASP A 275 20.41 -7.65 -19.20
N GLY A 276 19.31 -6.92 -19.16
CA GLY A 276 18.53 -6.53 -20.35
C GLY A 276 17.99 -7.71 -21.18
N THR A 277 17.79 -8.88 -20.55
CA THR A 277 17.34 -10.10 -21.25
C THR A 277 15.81 -10.15 -21.36
N GLU A 278 15.30 -10.53 -22.54
CA GLU A 278 13.87 -10.75 -22.79
C GLU A 278 13.52 -12.24 -22.72
N PHE A 279 12.48 -12.56 -21.95
CA PHE A 279 11.82 -13.87 -21.92
C PHE A 279 10.40 -13.68 -22.43
N ARG A 280 10.08 -14.30 -23.56
CA ARG A 280 8.78 -14.10 -24.18
C ARG A 280 8.19 -15.36 -24.78
N ASP A 281 6.89 -15.55 -24.61
CA ASP A 281 6.14 -16.67 -25.20
C ASP A 281 6.64 -18.06 -24.79
N ASN A 282 7.44 -18.17 -23.72
CA ASN A 282 7.93 -19.46 -23.23
C ASN A 282 6.85 -20.15 -22.38
N ALA A 283 6.80 -21.49 -22.43
CA ALA A 283 5.76 -22.27 -21.78
C ALA A 283 6.33 -23.44 -20.96
N ALA A 284 6.05 -23.44 -19.66
CA ALA A 284 6.42 -24.49 -18.72
C ALA A 284 5.20 -25.31 -18.27
N ASP A 285 5.38 -26.62 -18.09
CA ASP A 285 4.30 -27.49 -17.60
C ASP A 285 4.11 -27.42 -16.08
N PHE A 286 5.11 -26.93 -15.31
CA PHE A 286 5.01 -26.87 -13.86
C PHE A 286 5.52 -25.55 -13.24
N GLU A 287 6.72 -25.09 -13.57
CA GLU A 287 7.26 -23.86 -12.96
C GLU A 287 8.09 -23.01 -13.91
N GLY A 288 7.98 -21.68 -13.79
CA GLY A 288 8.85 -20.72 -14.46
C GLY A 288 8.69 -20.75 -15.97
N GLY A 289 7.60 -20.20 -16.48
CA GLY A 289 7.38 -20.11 -17.92
C GLY A 289 8.55 -19.39 -18.60
N GLY A 290 8.97 -18.23 -18.08
CA GLY A 290 10.19 -17.56 -18.52
C GLY A 290 11.44 -18.16 -17.89
N LEU A 291 11.55 -18.09 -16.56
CA LEU A 291 12.72 -18.54 -15.80
C LEU A 291 12.27 -19.26 -14.51
N ALA A 292 12.94 -20.36 -14.17
CA ALA A 292 12.84 -20.94 -12.83
C ALA A 292 14.22 -21.07 -12.19
N ALA A 293 14.31 -20.89 -10.87
CA ALA A 293 15.52 -21.10 -10.09
C ALA A 293 15.22 -21.89 -8.81
N ASP A 294 16.05 -22.89 -8.53
CA ASP A 294 16.03 -23.69 -7.31
C ASP A 294 17.40 -23.64 -6.63
N GLY A 295 17.51 -22.86 -5.55
CA GLY A 295 18.77 -22.53 -4.91
C GLY A 295 19.68 -21.58 -5.72
N GLY A 296 20.83 -21.26 -5.15
CA GLY A 296 21.83 -20.39 -5.78
C GLY A 296 21.52 -18.90 -5.61
N GLY A 297 21.94 -18.07 -6.57
CA GLY A 297 21.74 -16.62 -6.52
C GLY A 297 21.70 -16.01 -7.92
N LEU A 298 20.60 -15.34 -8.25
CA LEU A 298 20.41 -14.68 -9.54
C LEU A 298 20.38 -13.16 -9.38
N ASP A 299 21.09 -12.47 -10.26
CA ASP A 299 20.99 -11.01 -10.42
C ASP A 299 20.24 -10.70 -11.72
N LEU A 300 19.00 -10.22 -11.60
CA LEU A 300 18.15 -9.85 -12.73
C LEU A 300 18.06 -8.32 -12.84
N LEU A 301 18.65 -7.78 -13.91
CA LEU A 301 18.79 -6.34 -14.12
C LEU A 301 18.08 -5.96 -15.43
N GLY A 302 17.03 -5.14 -15.37
CA GLY A 302 16.35 -4.67 -16.58
C GLY A 302 15.71 -5.76 -17.44
N CYS A 303 15.51 -6.97 -16.90
CA CYS A 303 14.94 -8.09 -17.63
C CYS A 303 13.44 -7.90 -17.89
N ARG A 304 12.96 -8.48 -18.99
CA ARG A 304 11.55 -8.42 -19.38
C ARG A 304 10.96 -9.81 -19.56
N PHE A 305 9.91 -10.12 -18.82
CA PHE A 305 9.11 -11.34 -18.93
C PHE A 305 7.76 -10.98 -19.54
N THR A 306 7.46 -11.47 -20.75
CA THR A 306 6.23 -11.12 -21.49
C THR A 306 5.51 -12.33 -22.05
N ARG A 307 4.23 -12.51 -21.71
CA ARG A 307 3.40 -13.61 -22.24
C ARG A 307 4.01 -15.00 -22.05
N ASN A 308 4.72 -15.19 -20.94
CA ASN A 308 5.17 -16.53 -20.55
C ASN A 308 4.08 -17.22 -19.75
N VAL A 309 4.00 -18.54 -19.90
CA VAL A 309 2.93 -19.35 -19.33
C VAL A 309 3.53 -20.49 -18.51
N SER A 310 3.00 -20.71 -17.31
CA SER A 310 3.25 -21.89 -16.50
C SER A 310 1.91 -22.53 -16.13
N ALA A 311 1.77 -23.85 -16.23
CA ALA A 311 0.55 -24.52 -15.73
C ALA A 311 0.56 -24.70 -14.20
N GLY A 312 1.69 -24.48 -13.54
CA GLY A 312 1.80 -24.41 -12.09
C GLY A 312 2.20 -23.01 -11.66
N ASP A 313 3.46 -22.78 -11.29
CA ASP A 313 3.85 -21.53 -10.66
C ASP A 313 4.73 -20.63 -11.52
N GLY A 314 4.67 -19.31 -11.27
CA GLY A 314 5.60 -18.33 -11.82
C GLY A 314 5.54 -18.24 -13.34
N GLY A 315 4.55 -17.55 -13.89
CA GLY A 315 4.36 -17.45 -15.34
C GLY A 315 5.58 -16.84 -16.00
N GLY A 316 6.05 -15.70 -15.47
CA GLY A 316 7.34 -15.12 -15.83
C GLY A 316 8.52 -15.77 -15.09
N LEU A 317 8.46 -15.78 -13.75
CA LEU A 317 9.57 -16.19 -12.88
C LEU A 317 9.10 -17.06 -11.72
N ALA A 318 9.77 -18.18 -11.47
CA ALA A 318 9.61 -18.99 -10.25
C ALA A 318 10.92 -19.08 -9.47
N LEU A 319 10.92 -18.67 -8.20
CA LEU A 319 12.06 -18.77 -7.30
C LEU A 319 11.74 -19.68 -6.12
N THR A 320 12.63 -20.63 -5.85
CA THR A 320 12.56 -21.56 -4.73
C THR A 320 13.88 -21.52 -3.97
N ALA A 321 13.85 -21.23 -2.66
CA ALA A 321 15.04 -21.19 -1.80
C ALA A 321 16.23 -20.39 -2.40
N THR A 322 15.92 -19.26 -3.04
CA THR A 322 16.90 -18.44 -3.79
C THR A 322 16.78 -16.98 -3.36
N ALA A 323 17.75 -16.48 -2.59
CA ALA A 323 17.82 -15.07 -2.29
C ALA A 323 18.19 -14.29 -3.56
N THR A 324 17.30 -13.42 -4.03
CA THR A 324 17.42 -12.78 -5.35
C THR A 324 17.15 -11.28 -5.26
N THR A 325 17.95 -10.49 -5.97
CA THR A 325 17.67 -9.07 -6.20
C THR A 325 17.21 -8.86 -7.64
N LEU A 326 16.01 -8.30 -7.80
CA LEU A 326 15.48 -7.88 -9.09
C LEU A 326 15.47 -6.36 -9.13
N SER A 327 16.06 -5.79 -10.17
CA SER A 327 16.03 -4.34 -10.37
C SER A 327 15.52 -3.97 -11.75
N SER A 328 14.57 -3.04 -11.80
CA SER A 328 13.99 -2.50 -13.03
C SER A 328 13.46 -3.57 -14.00
N CYS A 329 13.05 -4.73 -13.47
CA CYS A 329 12.49 -5.81 -14.27
C CYS A 329 11.00 -5.57 -14.57
N LYS A 330 10.51 -6.12 -15.69
CA LYS A 330 9.11 -6.00 -16.09
C LYS A 330 8.46 -7.36 -16.31
N PHE A 331 7.33 -7.60 -15.66
CA PHE A 331 6.46 -8.76 -15.83
C PHE A 331 5.16 -8.33 -16.48
N VAL A 332 4.91 -8.76 -17.71
CA VAL A 332 3.79 -8.32 -18.54
C VAL A 332 3.00 -9.50 -19.09
N GLU A 333 1.69 -9.54 -18.89
CA GLU A 333 0.79 -10.51 -19.53
C GLU A 333 1.23 -11.97 -19.31
N ASN A 334 1.89 -12.28 -18.18
CA ASN A 334 2.29 -13.65 -17.87
C ASN A 334 1.15 -14.37 -17.13
N THR A 335 1.08 -15.69 -17.29
CA THR A 335 0.00 -16.51 -16.75
C THR A 335 0.51 -17.71 -15.98
N ALA A 336 -0.05 -17.97 -14.80
CA ALA A 336 0.25 -19.14 -13.97
C ALA A 336 -0.94 -19.57 -13.09
N GLU A 337 -0.84 -20.67 -12.36
CA GLU A 337 -1.74 -20.96 -11.24
C GLU A 337 -1.39 -20.09 -10.03
N ARG A 338 -0.10 -19.90 -9.73
CA ARG A 338 0.36 -19.00 -8.66
C ARG A 338 1.46 -18.07 -9.14
N GLY A 339 1.29 -16.76 -8.91
CA GLY A 339 2.29 -15.77 -9.30
C GLY A 339 2.34 -15.62 -10.82
N GLY A 340 1.33 -14.98 -11.41
CA GLY A 340 1.22 -14.82 -12.86
C GLY A 340 2.49 -14.17 -13.42
N GLY A 341 2.90 -13.05 -12.84
CA GLY A 341 4.22 -12.48 -13.05
C GLY A 341 5.35 -13.30 -12.43
N ALA A 342 5.33 -13.47 -11.09
CA ALA A 342 6.34 -14.28 -10.40
C ALA A 342 5.86 -14.98 -9.11
N ARG A 343 6.44 -16.14 -8.80
CA ARG A 343 6.31 -16.85 -7.51
C ARG A 343 7.62 -16.79 -6.73
N LEU A 344 7.54 -16.45 -5.43
CA LEU A 344 8.62 -16.48 -4.46
C LEU A 344 8.30 -17.48 -3.35
N LEU A 345 9.19 -18.45 -3.10
CA LEU A 345 9.05 -19.46 -2.05
C LEU A 345 10.32 -19.56 -1.21
N GLY A 346 10.19 -19.36 0.10
CA GLY A 346 11.27 -19.52 1.07
C GLY A 346 12.10 -18.25 1.32
N ASP A 347 13.28 -18.15 0.72
CA ASP A 347 14.26 -17.13 1.09
C ASP A 347 13.86 -15.69 0.71
N ALA A 348 14.52 -14.73 1.37
CA ALA A 348 14.27 -13.31 1.18
C ALA A 348 14.60 -12.84 -0.25
N SER A 349 13.66 -12.13 -0.86
CA SER A 349 13.81 -11.54 -2.20
C SER A 349 13.52 -10.05 -2.19
N THR A 350 14.38 -9.28 -2.85
CA THR A 350 14.28 -7.82 -2.94
C THR A 350 13.98 -7.40 -4.37
N LEU A 351 12.87 -6.70 -4.57
CA LEU A 351 12.45 -6.18 -5.87
C LEU A 351 12.43 -4.65 -5.80
N VAL A 352 13.22 -4.01 -6.65
CA VAL A 352 13.37 -2.56 -6.70
C VAL A 352 12.96 -2.04 -8.06
N THR A 353 11.98 -1.13 -8.10
CA THR A 353 11.47 -0.51 -9.34
C THR A 353 11.00 -1.53 -10.40
N CYS A 354 10.55 -2.71 -9.95
CA CYS A 354 10.01 -3.73 -10.84
C CYS A 354 8.53 -3.45 -11.11
N THR A 355 8.06 -3.74 -12.32
CA THR A 355 6.68 -3.49 -12.74
C THR A 355 5.95 -4.79 -13.06
N PHE A 356 4.75 -4.95 -12.50
CA PHE A 356 3.83 -6.06 -12.77
C PHE A 356 2.58 -5.53 -13.46
N LEU A 357 2.41 -5.89 -14.73
CA LEU A 357 1.36 -5.37 -15.59
C LEU A 357 0.55 -6.50 -16.24
N ASP A 358 -0.76 -6.47 -16.09
CA ASP A 358 -1.71 -7.34 -16.80
C ASP A 358 -1.40 -8.84 -16.67
N ASN A 359 -0.84 -9.27 -15.54
CA ASN A 359 -0.56 -10.70 -15.30
C ASN A 359 -1.77 -11.39 -14.68
N THR A 360 -1.94 -12.68 -14.96
CA THR A 360 -3.11 -13.46 -14.54
C THR A 360 -2.70 -14.70 -13.77
N ALA A 361 -3.35 -14.99 -12.63
CA ALA A 361 -3.16 -16.24 -11.92
C ALA A 361 -4.40 -16.76 -11.19
N GLY A 362 -4.35 -17.96 -10.60
CA GLY A 362 -5.31 -18.35 -9.56
C GLY A 362 -5.02 -17.62 -8.24
N THR A 363 -3.74 -17.47 -7.88
CA THR A 363 -3.30 -16.76 -6.67
C THR A 363 -2.13 -15.82 -6.97
N GLY A 364 -2.26 -14.54 -6.61
CA GLY A 364 -1.21 -13.54 -6.85
C GLY A 364 -1.03 -13.23 -8.34
N GLY A 365 -1.92 -12.41 -8.91
CA GLY A 365 -1.92 -12.15 -10.36
C GLY A 365 -0.56 -11.58 -10.82
N GLY A 366 -0.06 -10.56 -10.12
CA GLY A 366 1.31 -10.07 -10.31
C GLY A 366 2.36 -10.95 -9.62
N LEU A 367 2.22 -11.13 -8.31
CA LEU A 367 3.22 -11.84 -7.48
C LEU A 367 2.55 -12.74 -6.43
N ALA A 368 3.11 -13.92 -6.19
CA ALA A 368 2.76 -14.77 -5.05
C ALA A 368 3.99 -15.01 -4.15
N GLY A 369 3.91 -14.62 -2.88
CA GLY A 369 4.90 -14.90 -1.85
C GLY A 369 4.40 -15.94 -0.86
N ILE A 370 5.08 -17.09 -0.77
CA ILE A 370 4.66 -18.21 0.07
C ILE A 370 5.79 -18.52 1.06
N ASN A 371 5.53 -18.35 2.35
CA ASN A 371 6.52 -18.47 3.43
C ASN A 371 7.83 -17.74 3.09
N ALA A 372 7.71 -16.57 2.46
CA ALA A 372 8.82 -15.82 1.88
C ALA A 372 8.91 -14.42 2.47
N ASP A 373 10.15 -13.93 2.60
CA ASP A 373 10.41 -12.54 2.98
C ASP A 373 10.45 -11.67 1.72
N VAL A 374 9.41 -10.88 1.50
CA VAL A 374 9.21 -10.09 0.27
C VAL A 374 9.47 -8.62 0.54
N GLN A 375 10.50 -8.05 -0.09
CA GLN A 375 10.79 -6.62 -0.03
C GLN A 375 10.52 -5.95 -1.37
N LEU A 376 9.48 -5.10 -1.41
CA LEU A 376 9.10 -4.35 -2.61
C LEU A 376 9.40 -2.87 -2.40
N ALA A 377 10.21 -2.28 -3.27
CA ALA A 377 10.53 -0.86 -3.23
C ALA A 377 10.13 -0.19 -4.55
N SER A 378 9.15 0.72 -4.49
CA SER A 378 8.66 1.49 -5.65
C SER A 378 8.24 0.62 -6.83
N CYS A 379 7.54 -0.48 -6.56
CA CYS A 379 7.09 -1.43 -7.57
C CYS A 379 5.60 -1.19 -7.89
N PRO A 380 5.23 -0.77 -9.11
CA PRO A 380 3.83 -0.68 -9.50
C PRO A 380 3.24 -2.05 -9.88
N PHE A 381 1.99 -2.26 -9.49
CA PHE A 381 1.14 -3.39 -9.86
C PHE A 381 -0.11 -2.85 -10.54
N THR A 382 -0.29 -3.16 -11.81
CA THR A 382 -1.39 -2.61 -12.61
C THR A 382 -2.11 -3.68 -13.42
N GLY A 383 -3.44 -3.70 -13.39
CA GLY A 383 -4.24 -4.57 -14.25
C GLY A 383 -4.08 -6.06 -13.98
N ASN A 384 -3.49 -6.46 -12.85
CA ASN A 384 -3.26 -7.88 -12.58
C ASN A 384 -4.54 -8.53 -12.03
N GLU A 385 -4.75 -9.78 -12.41
CA GLU A 385 -5.99 -10.53 -12.14
C GLU A 385 -5.69 -11.85 -11.45
N ALA A 386 -6.42 -12.16 -10.37
CA ALA A 386 -6.42 -13.49 -9.77
C ALA A 386 -7.73 -13.84 -9.07
N GLU A 387 -7.92 -15.08 -8.60
CA GLU A 387 -9.01 -15.38 -7.66
C GLU A 387 -8.71 -14.76 -6.28
N THR A 388 -7.44 -14.82 -5.87
CA THR A 388 -6.98 -14.24 -4.60
C THR A 388 -5.70 -13.43 -4.79
N GLY A 389 -5.67 -12.20 -4.31
CA GLY A 389 -4.52 -11.30 -4.43
C GLY A 389 -4.32 -10.83 -5.87
N GLY A 390 -5.19 -9.96 -6.38
CA GLY A 390 -5.15 -9.53 -7.78
C GLY A 390 -3.77 -9.01 -8.18
N GLY A 391 -3.20 -8.11 -7.38
CA GLY A 391 -1.79 -7.70 -7.50
C GLY A 391 -0.83 -8.68 -6.84
N LEU A 392 -0.99 -8.91 -5.54
CA LEU A 392 -0.08 -9.68 -4.69
C LEU A 392 -0.84 -10.60 -3.75
N SER A 393 -0.39 -11.84 -3.61
CA SER A 393 -0.81 -12.73 -2.53
C SER A 393 0.38 -13.11 -1.64
N LEU A 394 0.19 -13.06 -0.33
CA LEU A 394 1.15 -13.41 0.72
C LEU A 394 0.55 -14.47 1.63
N VAL A 395 1.23 -15.61 1.75
CA VAL A 395 0.83 -16.70 2.65
C VAL A 395 1.99 -16.99 3.60
N GLY A 396 1.86 -16.55 4.85
CA GLY A 396 2.95 -16.55 5.83
C GLY A 396 4.09 -15.59 5.46
N GLY A 397 5.20 -15.66 6.20
CA GLY A 397 6.39 -14.85 5.95
C GLY A 397 6.23 -13.37 6.34
N VAL A 398 7.19 -12.55 5.90
CA VAL A 398 7.24 -11.10 6.17
C VAL A 398 7.26 -10.32 4.86
N ALA A 399 6.36 -9.35 4.70
CA ALA A 399 6.36 -8.45 3.57
C ALA A 399 6.61 -7.00 4.00
N THR A 400 7.54 -6.33 3.32
CA THR A 400 7.77 -4.89 3.45
C THR A 400 7.60 -4.25 2.09
N ILE A 401 6.59 -3.39 1.95
CA ILE A 401 6.17 -2.77 0.70
C ILE A 401 6.27 -1.25 0.89
N ALA A 402 7.24 -0.64 0.21
CA ALA A 402 7.55 0.77 0.36
C ALA A 402 7.42 1.50 -0.99
N GLY A 403 6.40 2.35 -1.08
CA GLY A 403 6.06 3.07 -2.29
C GLY A 403 5.55 2.16 -3.41
N GLY A 404 5.14 2.80 -4.50
CA GLY A 404 4.52 2.11 -5.62
C GLY A 404 3.01 2.34 -5.67
N ARG A 405 2.44 2.05 -6.83
CA ARG A 405 1.05 2.28 -7.12
C ARG A 405 0.40 0.96 -7.55
N TRP A 406 -0.70 0.63 -6.89
CA TRP A 406 -1.51 -0.57 -7.08
C TRP A 406 -2.82 -0.12 -7.71
N THR A 407 -2.98 -0.35 -9.01
CA THR A 407 -4.10 0.21 -9.79
C THR A 407 -4.79 -0.83 -10.62
N ASP A 408 -6.12 -0.81 -10.65
CA ASP A 408 -6.94 -1.68 -11.50
C ASP A 408 -6.61 -3.17 -11.31
N ASN A 409 -6.20 -3.60 -10.11
CA ASN A 409 -5.99 -5.02 -9.84
C ASN A 409 -7.31 -5.66 -9.39
N LEU A 410 -7.59 -6.85 -9.93
CA LEU A 410 -8.87 -7.55 -9.78
C LEU A 410 -8.65 -8.89 -9.07
N ALA A 411 -9.39 -9.11 -7.99
CA ALA A 411 -9.50 -10.41 -7.33
C ALA A 411 -10.93 -10.97 -7.44
N GLY A 412 -11.08 -12.20 -7.92
CA GLY A 412 -12.38 -12.89 -7.98
C GLY A 412 -13.01 -13.11 -6.60
N GLU A 413 -12.19 -13.29 -5.56
CA GLU A 413 -12.63 -13.50 -4.18
C GLU A 413 -12.04 -12.46 -3.23
N HIS A 414 -10.71 -12.34 -3.13
CA HIS A 414 -10.09 -11.65 -1.98
C HIS A 414 -8.88 -10.80 -2.34
N GLY A 415 -8.79 -9.59 -1.76
CA GLY A 415 -7.60 -8.74 -1.82
C GLY A 415 -7.32 -8.25 -3.22
N GLY A 416 -8.09 -7.28 -3.72
CA GLY A 416 -7.97 -6.79 -5.10
C GLY A 416 -6.55 -6.32 -5.42
N GLY A 417 -5.97 -5.50 -4.53
CA GLY A 417 -4.55 -5.16 -4.57
C GLY A 417 -3.66 -6.24 -3.91
N VAL A 418 -3.83 -6.43 -2.61
CA VAL A 418 -3.00 -7.35 -1.80
C VAL A 418 -3.88 -8.27 -0.97
N ASP A 419 -3.54 -9.55 -0.98
CA ASP A 419 -4.06 -10.53 -0.06
C ASP A 419 -2.97 -11.00 0.92
N ALA A 420 -3.20 -10.87 2.23
CA ALA A 420 -2.27 -11.29 3.28
C ALA A 420 -2.90 -12.29 4.25
N VAL A 421 -2.38 -13.53 4.23
CA VAL A 421 -2.85 -14.66 5.05
C VAL A 421 -1.73 -15.09 5.98
N ASP A 422 -1.96 -14.99 7.29
CA ASP A 422 -1.00 -15.36 8.36
C ASP A 422 0.39 -14.71 8.20
N ALA A 423 0.46 -13.59 7.47
CA ALA A 423 1.69 -12.88 7.15
C ALA A 423 1.87 -11.64 8.04
N VAL A 424 3.12 -11.22 8.22
CA VAL A 424 3.46 -9.92 8.81
C VAL A 424 3.71 -8.93 7.68
N THR A 425 2.83 -7.95 7.51
CA THR A 425 2.85 -7.04 6.36
C THR A 425 3.05 -5.60 6.81
N SER A 426 4.01 -4.90 6.20
CA SER A 426 4.22 -3.46 6.38
C SER A 426 4.06 -2.76 5.04
N LEU A 427 3.15 -1.79 4.98
CA LEU A 427 2.82 -0.97 3.83
C LEU A 427 3.16 0.49 4.17
N PHE A 428 4.10 1.07 3.45
CA PHE A 428 4.55 2.45 3.67
C PHE A 428 4.48 3.26 2.38
N ALA A 429 3.88 4.45 2.43
CA ALA A 429 3.84 5.39 1.31
C ALA A 429 3.28 4.81 -0.02
N CYS A 430 2.34 3.85 0.08
CA CYS A 430 1.73 3.19 -1.06
C CYS A 430 0.42 3.87 -1.48
N THR A 431 0.03 3.72 -2.74
CA THR A 431 -1.29 4.13 -3.24
C THR A 431 -2.03 2.94 -3.85
N PHE A 432 -3.19 2.61 -3.29
CA PHE A 432 -4.15 1.63 -3.81
C PHE A 432 -5.31 2.37 -4.43
N LEU A 433 -5.41 2.33 -5.75
CA LEU A 433 -6.47 3.00 -6.50
C LEU A 433 -7.26 1.98 -7.34
N ASP A 434 -8.60 2.08 -7.34
CA ASP A 434 -9.46 1.35 -8.28
C ASP A 434 -9.18 -0.18 -8.27
N ASN A 435 -8.81 -0.74 -7.12
CA ASN A 435 -8.67 -2.19 -6.99
C ASN A 435 -10.01 -2.80 -6.55
N GLU A 436 -10.28 -4.01 -7.05
CA GLU A 436 -11.57 -4.65 -6.90
C GLU A 436 -11.42 -6.08 -6.37
N ALA A 437 -12.25 -6.45 -5.40
CA ALA A 437 -12.36 -7.83 -4.94
C ALA A 437 -13.82 -8.31 -4.97
N GLY A 438 -14.05 -9.57 -5.35
CA GLY A 438 -15.39 -10.13 -5.38
C GLY A 438 -16.01 -10.25 -4.00
N GLU A 439 -15.24 -10.61 -2.96
CA GLU A 439 -15.77 -10.88 -1.61
C GLU A 439 -15.18 -10.02 -0.49
N LEU A 440 -13.85 -9.90 -0.37
CA LEU A 440 -13.20 -9.32 0.82
C LEU A 440 -12.00 -8.43 0.47
N GLY A 441 -11.96 -7.21 0.99
CA GLY A 441 -10.80 -6.32 0.92
C GLY A 441 -10.51 -5.84 -0.51
N GLY A 442 -11.19 -4.77 -0.96
CA GLY A 442 -11.01 -4.25 -2.32
C GLY A 442 -9.57 -3.82 -2.59
N GLY A 443 -8.97 -3.07 -1.67
CA GLY A 443 -7.53 -2.76 -1.69
C GLY A 443 -6.70 -3.89 -1.07
N VAL A 444 -6.89 -4.14 0.23
CA VAL A 444 -6.09 -5.09 1.01
C VAL A 444 -6.98 -5.98 1.88
N ARG A 445 -6.70 -7.29 1.92
CA ARG A 445 -7.26 -8.21 2.92
C ARG A 445 -6.17 -8.71 3.87
N VAL A 446 -6.50 -8.80 5.16
CA VAL A 446 -5.66 -9.35 6.23
C VAL A 446 -6.42 -10.45 6.96
N HIS A 447 -5.89 -11.68 6.96
CA HIS A 447 -6.46 -12.82 7.69
C HIS A 447 -5.44 -13.39 8.67
N GLY A 448 -5.74 -13.40 9.98
CA GLY A 448 -4.94 -13.99 11.05
C GLY A 448 -3.61 -13.28 11.40
N GLY A 449 -2.94 -12.71 10.39
CA GLY A 449 -1.66 -12.02 10.51
C GLY A 449 -1.74 -10.58 11.03
N THR A 450 -0.64 -9.84 10.84
CA THR A 450 -0.54 -8.43 11.23
C THR A 450 -0.26 -7.55 10.02
N ALA A 451 -0.93 -6.40 9.97
CA ALA A 451 -0.69 -5.39 8.96
C ALA A 451 -0.45 -4.03 9.61
N THR A 452 0.67 -3.39 9.25
CA THR A 452 0.96 -2.00 9.57
C THR A 452 0.90 -1.19 8.28
N ILE A 453 0.06 -0.16 8.26
CA ILE A 453 -0.17 0.70 7.10
C ILE A 453 0.10 2.14 7.52
N GLU A 454 1.11 2.74 6.91
CA GLU A 454 1.59 4.08 7.26
C GLU A 454 1.72 4.95 6.01
N ALA A 455 1.26 6.19 6.09
CA ALA A 455 1.35 7.17 4.99
C ALA A 455 0.78 6.67 3.65
N CYS A 456 -0.24 5.80 3.68
CA CYS A 456 -0.81 5.21 2.48
C CYS A 456 -2.12 5.89 2.06
N GLY A 457 -2.43 5.80 0.76
CA GLY A 457 -3.71 6.22 0.19
C GLY A 457 -4.50 5.04 -0.37
N PHE A 458 -5.76 4.90 0.04
CA PHE A 458 -6.72 3.94 -0.48
C PHE A 458 -7.85 4.72 -1.13
N GLU A 459 -7.93 4.72 -2.44
CA GLU A 459 -8.88 5.51 -3.21
C GLU A 459 -9.72 4.62 -4.11
N ALA A 460 -11.04 4.79 -4.08
CA ALA A 460 -11.97 4.14 -5.00
C ALA A 460 -11.84 2.60 -5.11
N ASN A 461 -11.37 1.93 -4.05
CA ASN A 461 -11.31 0.48 -4.03
C ASN A 461 -12.69 -0.08 -3.70
N VAL A 462 -13.05 -1.20 -4.35
CA VAL A 462 -14.42 -1.72 -4.35
C VAL A 462 -14.46 -3.19 -3.96
N VAL A 463 -15.52 -3.56 -3.24
CA VAL A 463 -15.96 -4.95 -3.10
C VAL A 463 -17.36 -5.12 -3.70
N GLU A 464 -17.54 -6.09 -4.59
CA GLU A 464 -18.83 -6.32 -5.26
C GLU A 464 -19.82 -7.18 -4.44
N ALA A 465 -19.33 -8.05 -3.55
CA ALA A 465 -20.18 -8.98 -2.80
C ALA A 465 -21.24 -8.27 -1.96
N LEU A 466 -22.44 -8.84 -2.05
CA LEU A 466 -23.57 -8.57 -1.17
C LEU A 466 -23.71 -9.72 -0.16
N PHE A 467 -24.00 -9.35 1.08
CA PHE A 467 -24.26 -10.16 2.27
C PHE A 467 -23.06 -10.86 2.92
N VAL A 468 -21.84 -10.34 2.73
CA VAL A 468 -20.62 -10.82 3.40
C VAL A 468 -19.94 -9.63 4.07
N ASN A 469 -19.48 -9.80 5.32
CA ASN A 469 -18.67 -8.78 6.01
C ASN A 469 -17.42 -8.50 5.19
N ASN A 470 -17.26 -7.27 4.72
CA ASN A 470 -16.16 -6.87 3.84
C ASN A 470 -15.59 -5.50 4.23
N GLY A 471 -14.69 -4.97 3.40
CA GLY A 471 -14.06 -3.67 3.56
C GLY A 471 -13.53 -3.17 2.22
N GLY A 472 -13.89 -1.95 1.82
CA GLY A 472 -13.60 -1.47 0.46
C GLY A 472 -12.12 -1.16 0.28
N GLY A 473 -11.55 -0.35 1.18
CA GLY A 473 -10.11 -0.11 1.25
C GLY A 473 -9.36 -1.30 1.86
N VAL A 474 -9.59 -1.58 3.15
CA VAL A 474 -8.96 -2.69 3.88
C VAL A 474 -9.99 -3.53 4.63
N TYR A 475 -9.81 -4.85 4.66
CA TYR A 475 -10.57 -5.75 5.50
C TYR A 475 -9.67 -6.63 6.39
N VAL A 476 -9.96 -6.71 7.70
CA VAL A 476 -9.22 -7.54 8.68
C VAL A 476 -10.11 -8.56 9.40
N HIS A 477 -9.70 -9.83 9.44
CA HIS A 477 -10.44 -10.91 10.13
C HIS A 477 -9.53 -12.05 10.61
N GLY A 478 -10.12 -13.11 11.19
CA GLY A 478 -9.36 -14.26 11.69
C GLY A 478 -8.52 -13.98 12.93
N ALA A 479 -8.93 -13.04 13.80
CA ALA A 479 -8.11 -12.50 14.89
C ALA A 479 -6.83 -11.76 14.42
N GLY A 480 -6.88 -11.17 13.21
CA GLY A 480 -5.80 -10.34 12.69
C GLY A 480 -5.68 -8.99 13.41
N THR A 481 -4.53 -8.33 13.23
CA THR A 481 -4.28 -6.98 13.78
C THR A 481 -3.98 -5.99 12.67
N LEU A 482 -4.72 -4.90 12.64
CA LEU A 482 -4.54 -3.80 11.70
C LEU A 482 -4.11 -2.52 12.44
N THR A 483 -2.92 -2.03 12.13
CA THR A 483 -2.39 -0.75 12.60
C THR A 483 -2.39 0.25 11.44
N LEU A 484 -3.08 1.38 11.60
CA LEU A 484 -3.18 2.44 10.60
C LEU A 484 -2.58 3.74 11.14
N ARG A 485 -1.70 4.38 10.37
CA ARG A 485 -1.05 5.65 10.73
C ARG A 485 -1.04 6.61 9.54
N ASP A 486 -1.43 7.86 9.78
CA ASP A 486 -1.26 8.97 8.84
C ASP A 486 -1.71 8.66 7.39
N SER A 487 -2.79 7.90 7.26
CA SER A 487 -3.27 7.33 5.99
C SER A 487 -4.64 7.89 5.61
N VAL A 488 -4.97 7.82 4.32
CA VAL A 488 -6.22 8.36 3.77
C VAL A 488 -7.01 7.27 3.07
N PHE A 489 -8.29 7.15 3.45
CA PHE A 489 -9.29 6.31 2.80
C PHE A 489 -10.33 7.19 2.13
N ARG A 490 -10.34 7.23 0.79
CA ARG A 490 -11.22 8.09 0.01
C ARG A 490 -12.11 7.30 -0.94
N ALA A 491 -13.40 7.57 -0.95
CA ALA A 491 -14.33 7.07 -1.97
C ALA A 491 -14.33 5.54 -2.16
N ASN A 492 -13.90 4.78 -1.16
CA ASN A 492 -13.92 3.33 -1.22
C ASN A 492 -15.35 2.82 -0.98
N ARG A 493 -15.70 1.69 -1.60
CA ARG A 493 -17.05 1.14 -1.56
C ARG A 493 -17.05 -0.33 -1.14
N ALA A 494 -17.93 -0.68 -0.21
CA ALA A 494 -18.18 -2.06 0.18
C ALA A 494 -19.62 -2.20 0.70
N GLN A 495 -19.98 -3.38 1.20
CA GLN A 495 -21.25 -3.51 1.93
C GLN A 495 -21.07 -3.17 3.42
N PHE A 496 -19.92 -3.49 3.98
CA PHE A 496 -19.53 -3.15 5.34
C PHE A 496 -18.20 -2.43 5.27
N GLY A 497 -18.04 -1.32 6.01
CA GLY A 497 -16.74 -0.66 6.13
C GLY A 497 -16.22 -0.14 4.80
N GLY A 498 -16.78 0.96 4.28
CA GLY A 498 -16.42 1.47 2.96
C GLY A 498 -14.92 1.73 2.86
N GLY A 499 -14.34 2.40 3.86
CA GLY A 499 -12.90 2.51 4.03
C GLY A 499 -12.28 1.25 4.64
N VAL A 500 -12.66 0.90 5.87
CA VAL A 500 -12.10 -0.21 6.63
C VAL A 500 -13.20 -1.08 7.24
N GLY A 501 -13.10 -2.40 7.07
CA GLY A 501 -13.95 -3.37 7.74
C GLY A 501 -13.15 -4.32 8.64
N GLY A 502 -13.75 -4.75 9.75
CA GLY A 502 -13.17 -5.73 10.66
C GLY A 502 -14.18 -6.70 11.24
N ALA A 503 -13.76 -7.96 11.44
CA ALA A 503 -14.58 -8.99 12.07
C ALA A 503 -13.76 -9.96 12.95
N GLU A 504 -14.45 -10.93 13.57
CA GLU A 504 -13.86 -12.13 14.19
C GLU A 504 -12.79 -11.85 15.26
N SER A 505 -13.12 -10.97 16.22
CA SER A 505 -12.23 -10.63 17.33
C SER A 505 -10.90 -9.99 16.90
N SER A 506 -10.87 -9.37 15.71
CA SER A 506 -9.70 -8.64 15.21
C SER A 506 -9.48 -7.32 15.95
N ILE A 507 -8.29 -6.74 15.79
CA ILE A 507 -7.91 -5.46 16.39
C ILE A 507 -7.73 -4.41 15.30
N ILE A 508 -8.32 -3.24 15.48
CA ILE A 508 -8.12 -2.06 14.64
C ILE A 508 -7.56 -0.94 15.51
N ASP A 509 -6.34 -0.50 15.23
CA ASP A 509 -5.68 0.62 15.91
C ASP A 509 -5.30 1.69 14.90
N ALA A 510 -6.01 2.81 14.89
CA ALA A 510 -5.84 3.90 13.94
C ALA A 510 -5.46 5.21 14.64
N ALA A 511 -4.43 5.89 14.13
CA ALA A 511 -4.05 7.21 14.58
C ALA A 511 -3.75 8.15 13.42
N GLY A 512 -4.34 9.35 13.43
CA GLY A 512 -4.12 10.35 12.36
C GLY A 512 -4.68 9.92 11.00
N VAL A 513 -5.73 9.09 10.98
CA VAL A 513 -6.31 8.54 9.74
C VAL A 513 -7.51 9.37 9.30
N THR A 514 -7.61 9.62 8.01
CA THR A 514 -8.71 10.39 7.41
C THR A 514 -9.57 9.50 6.49
N PHE A 515 -10.87 9.43 6.77
CA PHE A 515 -11.87 8.70 6.00
C PHE A 515 -12.82 9.70 5.34
N VAL A 516 -12.81 9.76 4.00
CA VAL A 516 -13.55 10.77 3.24
C VAL A 516 -14.39 10.12 2.15
N GLU A 517 -15.67 10.46 2.09
CA GLU A 517 -16.57 10.08 0.98
C GLU A 517 -16.67 8.56 0.75
N ASN A 518 -16.33 7.73 1.75
CA ASN A 518 -16.47 6.28 1.62
C ASN A 518 -17.94 5.88 1.75
N VAL A 519 -18.33 4.83 1.03
CA VAL A 519 -19.72 4.38 0.93
C VAL A 519 -19.81 2.92 1.34
N ALA A 520 -20.74 2.61 2.26
CA ALA A 520 -21.05 1.24 2.62
C ALA A 520 -22.55 1.01 2.79
N GLY A 521 -22.94 -0.26 2.86
CA GLY A 521 -24.20 -0.66 3.50
C GLY A 521 -24.22 -0.19 4.94
N THR A 522 -23.23 -0.56 5.73
CA THR A 522 -23.08 -0.23 7.15
C THR A 522 -21.64 0.21 7.45
N GLY A 523 -21.44 1.29 8.23
CA GLY A 523 -20.11 1.80 8.53
C GLY A 523 -19.44 2.43 7.30
N GLY A 524 -19.95 3.57 6.82
CA GLY A 524 -19.49 4.17 5.56
C GLY A 524 -17.98 4.37 5.52
N GLY A 525 -17.38 4.87 6.62
CA GLY A 525 -15.93 4.91 6.81
C GLY A 525 -15.36 3.61 7.39
N LEU A 526 -15.88 3.20 8.56
CA LEU A 526 -15.38 2.06 9.33
C LEU A 526 -16.52 1.16 9.84
N TYR A 527 -16.35 -0.14 9.67
CA TYR A 527 -17.21 -1.17 10.27
C TYR A 527 -16.38 -2.13 11.13
N ALA A 528 -16.88 -2.45 12.32
CA ALA A 528 -16.21 -3.34 13.26
C ALA A 528 -17.21 -4.29 13.94
N GLN A 529 -17.12 -5.59 13.68
CA GLN A 529 -17.93 -6.62 14.32
C GLN A 529 -17.11 -7.49 15.27
N GLY A 530 -17.38 -7.37 16.57
CA GLY A 530 -16.65 -8.08 17.62
C GLY A 530 -15.19 -7.65 17.73
N CYS A 531 -14.79 -6.55 17.07
CA CYS A 531 -13.42 -6.05 17.07
C CYS A 531 -13.18 -5.05 18.19
N GLN A 532 -11.95 -5.01 18.70
CA GLN A 532 -11.49 -3.90 19.52
C GLN A 532 -10.97 -2.79 18.60
N SER A 533 -11.55 -1.60 18.73
CA SER A 533 -11.20 -0.45 17.87
C SER A 533 -10.70 0.72 18.70
N SER A 534 -9.48 1.17 18.44
CA SER A 534 -8.87 2.37 19.05
C SER A 534 -8.61 3.39 17.95
N LEU A 535 -9.26 4.55 18.03
CA LEU A 535 -9.19 5.62 17.04
C LEU A 535 -8.73 6.93 17.70
N VAL A 536 -7.53 7.40 17.36
CA VAL A 536 -6.94 8.62 17.93
C VAL A 536 -6.73 9.64 16.82
N THR A 537 -7.18 10.89 17.03
CA THR A 537 -7.02 11.99 16.06
C THR A 537 -7.46 11.64 14.64
N CYS A 538 -8.53 10.84 14.50
CA CYS A 538 -9.06 10.41 13.22
C CYS A 538 -10.18 11.35 12.73
N GLU A 539 -10.26 11.55 11.42
CA GLU A 539 -11.27 12.38 10.76
C GLU A 539 -12.19 11.51 9.89
N PHE A 540 -13.49 11.71 10.00
CA PHE A 540 -14.51 11.09 9.16
C PHE A 540 -15.37 12.17 8.52
N ARG A 541 -15.28 12.33 7.20
CA ARG A 541 -15.99 13.40 6.49
C ARG A 541 -16.77 12.90 5.29
N GLY A 542 -18.07 13.20 5.22
CA GLY A 542 -18.88 12.89 4.05
C GLY A 542 -19.05 11.40 3.77
N ASN A 543 -18.82 10.52 4.76
CA ASN A 543 -19.01 9.08 4.58
C ASN A 543 -20.49 8.73 4.66
N VAL A 544 -20.89 7.71 3.89
CA VAL A 544 -22.30 7.36 3.69
C VAL A 544 -22.55 5.89 3.97
N ALA A 545 -23.51 5.59 4.85
CA ALA A 545 -24.11 4.28 5.01
C ALA A 545 -25.49 4.27 4.31
N ALA A 546 -25.62 3.54 3.20
CA ALA A 546 -26.81 3.55 2.36
C ALA A 546 -27.07 2.20 1.68
N GLU A 547 -28.18 2.10 0.94
CA GLU A 547 -28.50 0.98 0.05
C GLU A 547 -28.85 -0.36 0.73
N THR A 548 -28.91 -0.42 2.06
CA THR A 548 -29.36 -1.60 2.80
C THR A 548 -30.42 -1.27 3.87
N PRO A 549 -31.27 -2.24 4.27
CA PRO A 549 -32.26 -2.02 5.34
C PRO A 549 -31.67 -1.77 6.73
N THR A 550 -30.37 -1.99 6.91
CA THR A 550 -29.64 -1.85 8.19
C THR A 550 -28.47 -0.86 8.04
N SER A 551 -28.69 0.20 7.26
CA SER A 551 -27.65 1.15 6.89
C SER A 551 -27.27 2.08 8.04
N ASN A 552 -26.49 1.55 8.97
CA ASN A 552 -26.10 2.20 10.22
C ASN A 552 -24.68 2.79 10.14
N GLY A 553 -24.44 3.86 10.89
CA GLY A 553 -23.12 4.42 11.10
C GLY A 553 -22.52 5.02 9.84
N GLY A 554 -22.95 6.22 9.45
CA GLY A 554 -22.46 6.87 8.23
C GLY A 554 -20.94 7.00 8.21
N ALA A 555 -20.34 7.30 9.36
CA ALA A 555 -18.90 7.21 9.55
C ALA A 555 -18.48 5.85 10.12
N ILE A 556 -19.02 5.47 11.28
CA ILE A 556 -18.54 4.32 12.06
C ILE A 556 -19.73 3.49 12.52
N SER A 557 -19.65 2.17 12.35
CA SER A 557 -20.57 1.23 12.99
C SER A 557 -19.81 0.13 13.72
N THR A 558 -20.16 -0.11 14.98
CA THR A 558 -19.55 -1.15 15.81
C THR A 558 -20.60 -2.05 16.46
N LEU A 559 -20.42 -3.37 16.33
CA LEU A 559 -21.34 -4.40 16.85
C LEU A 559 -20.58 -5.40 17.74
N GLY A 560 -20.89 -5.45 19.02
CA GLY A 560 -20.35 -6.45 19.97
C GLY A 560 -18.86 -6.32 20.29
N GLY A 561 -18.18 -5.29 19.77
CA GLY A 561 -16.79 -4.95 20.07
C GLY A 561 -16.69 -3.51 20.59
N ASP A 562 -15.65 -3.18 21.36
CA ASP A 562 -15.56 -1.87 22.00
C ASP A 562 -14.87 -0.84 21.09
N LEU A 563 -15.41 0.38 21.07
CA LEU A 563 -14.78 1.54 20.45
C LEU A 563 -14.17 2.45 21.52
N VAL A 564 -12.90 2.80 21.36
CA VAL A 564 -12.23 3.88 22.09
C VAL A 564 -11.85 4.97 21.08
N MET A 565 -12.52 6.11 21.13
CA MET A 565 -12.27 7.25 20.25
C MET A 565 -11.77 8.45 21.04
N GLN A 566 -10.70 9.09 20.57
CA GLN A 566 -10.06 10.24 21.21
C GLN A 566 -9.71 11.31 20.18
N HIS A 567 -10.04 12.56 20.46
CA HIS A 567 -9.66 13.72 19.61
C HIS A 567 -10.15 13.61 18.16
N GLY A 568 -11.29 12.97 17.94
CA GLY A 568 -11.81 12.74 16.60
C GLY A 568 -12.70 13.86 16.06
N THR A 569 -12.87 13.89 14.73
CA THR A 569 -13.81 14.79 14.05
C THR A 569 -14.69 13.98 13.10
N LEU A 570 -16.02 14.11 13.23
CA LEU A 570 -16.99 13.47 12.36
C LEU A 570 -17.92 14.53 11.77
N ASP A 571 -17.74 14.81 10.48
CA ASP A 571 -18.36 15.93 9.79
C ASP A 571 -19.19 15.47 8.57
N VAL A 572 -20.45 15.88 8.51
CA VAL A 572 -21.34 15.64 7.36
C VAL A 572 -21.45 14.16 6.94
N ASN A 573 -21.45 13.22 7.89
CA ASN A 573 -21.67 11.81 7.59
C ASN A 573 -23.17 11.50 7.56
N THR A 574 -23.58 10.53 6.74
CA THR A 574 -25.00 10.22 6.52
C THR A 574 -25.27 8.73 6.63
N ALA A 575 -26.34 8.37 7.33
CA ALA A 575 -26.83 6.99 7.42
C ALA A 575 -28.32 6.94 7.06
N ASP A 576 -28.72 6.02 6.16
CA ASP A 576 -30.13 5.83 5.80
C ASP A 576 -30.97 5.23 6.95
N PHE A 577 -30.34 4.65 7.98
CA PHE A 577 -31.00 4.08 9.15
C PHE A 577 -30.54 4.73 10.46
N ASP A 578 -29.59 4.15 11.21
CA ASP A 578 -29.22 4.66 12.55
C ASP A 578 -27.79 5.19 12.63
N GLY A 579 -27.56 6.20 13.47
CA GLY A 579 -26.23 6.76 13.73
C GLY A 579 -25.65 7.48 12.51
N GLY A 580 -26.11 8.71 12.25
CA GLY A 580 -25.65 9.50 11.09
C GLY A 580 -24.12 9.57 11.02
N ALA A 581 -23.47 9.77 12.17
CA ALA A 581 -22.03 9.56 12.31
C ALA A 581 -21.69 8.16 12.87
N VAL A 582 -22.07 7.89 14.13
CA VAL A 582 -21.66 6.67 14.84
C VAL A 582 -22.86 5.84 15.28
N HIS A 583 -22.80 4.54 15.03
CA HIS A 583 -23.71 3.55 15.57
C HIS A 583 -22.95 2.53 16.43
N LEU A 584 -23.42 2.32 17.66
CA LEU A 584 -22.87 1.38 18.62
C LEU A 584 -23.94 0.38 19.06
N GLU A 585 -23.70 -0.91 18.87
CA GLU A 585 -24.62 -1.97 19.30
C GLU A 585 -23.90 -2.99 20.20
N ALA A 586 -24.45 -3.24 21.39
CA ALA A 586 -23.94 -4.23 22.35
C ALA A 586 -22.44 -4.05 22.71
N THR A 587 -21.99 -2.81 22.84
CA THR A 587 -20.60 -2.43 23.12
C THR A 587 -20.42 -1.81 24.51
N ALA A 588 -19.18 -1.65 24.97
CA ALA A 588 -18.79 -0.80 26.09
C ALA A 588 -17.80 0.28 25.61
N SER A 589 -18.31 1.28 24.91
CA SER A 589 -17.48 2.23 24.15
C SER A 589 -17.23 3.55 24.88
N THR A 590 -16.07 4.16 24.65
CA THR A 590 -15.68 5.46 25.21
C THR A 590 -15.33 6.44 24.09
N VAL A 591 -15.91 7.64 24.14
CA VAL A 591 -15.63 8.74 23.21
C VAL A 591 -15.18 9.96 23.99
N THR A 592 -13.96 10.42 23.76
CA THR A 592 -13.37 11.56 24.48
C THR A 592 -12.92 12.64 23.50
N ASP A 593 -13.15 13.92 23.84
CA ASP A 593 -12.65 15.07 23.08
C ASP A 593 -13.00 15.04 21.58
N THR A 594 -14.21 14.56 21.25
CA THR A 594 -14.61 14.29 19.86
C THR A 594 -15.77 15.20 19.43
N THR A 595 -15.69 15.70 18.21
CA THR A 595 -16.68 16.62 17.63
C THR A 595 -17.48 15.94 16.52
N PHE A 596 -18.81 16.09 16.59
CA PHE A 596 -19.80 15.57 15.66
C PHE A 596 -20.56 16.75 15.06
N THR A 597 -20.32 17.06 13.79
CA THR A 597 -20.89 18.24 13.12
C THR A 597 -21.74 17.82 11.93
N ALA A 598 -22.97 18.34 11.86
CA ALA A 598 -23.84 18.24 10.68
C ALA A 598 -24.06 16.81 10.14
N ASN A 599 -24.02 15.79 11.00
CA ASN A 599 -24.29 14.42 10.60
C ASN A 599 -25.81 14.16 10.53
N ASP A 600 -26.26 13.33 9.58
CA ASP A 600 -27.69 13.07 9.31
C ASP A 600 -28.00 11.57 9.42
N GLY A 601 -28.86 11.21 10.38
CA GLY A 601 -29.32 9.84 10.61
C GLY A 601 -30.76 9.64 10.15
N GLY A 602 -31.04 8.55 9.43
CA GLY A 602 -32.36 8.26 8.86
C GLY A 602 -33.46 7.92 9.88
N ARG A 603 -33.10 7.56 11.11
CA ARG A 603 -34.04 7.20 12.18
C ARG A 603 -33.56 7.63 13.56
N PHE A 604 -32.47 7.07 14.09
CA PHE A 604 -31.97 7.37 15.45
C PHE A 604 -30.59 7.99 15.44
N GLY A 605 -30.39 9.06 16.21
CA GLY A 605 -29.05 9.58 16.54
C GLY A 605 -28.35 10.22 15.33
N GLY A 606 -28.44 11.54 15.16
CA GLY A 606 -27.74 12.20 14.06
C GLY A 606 -26.22 12.12 14.23
N GLY A 607 -25.71 12.43 15.43
CA GLY A 607 -24.31 12.25 15.78
C GLY A 607 -23.98 10.84 16.25
N LEU A 608 -24.70 10.36 17.26
CA LEU A 608 -24.43 9.07 17.92
C LEU A 608 -25.72 8.30 18.23
N SER A 609 -25.76 7.03 17.87
CA SER A 609 -26.79 6.07 18.27
C SER A 609 -26.19 4.93 19.11
N VAL A 610 -26.81 4.61 20.24
CA VAL A 610 -26.36 3.56 21.16
C VAL A 610 -27.49 2.58 21.45
N GLU A 611 -27.29 1.32 21.08
CA GLU A 611 -28.28 0.25 21.22
C GLU A 611 -27.74 -0.89 22.07
N LEU A 612 -28.51 -1.32 23.08
CA LEU A 612 -28.23 -2.52 23.90
C LEU A 612 -26.82 -2.57 24.55
N GLY A 613 -26.17 -1.42 24.73
CA GLY A 613 -24.79 -1.30 25.19
C GLY A 613 -24.55 -0.09 26.10
N VAL A 614 -23.28 0.22 26.34
CA VAL A 614 -22.80 1.33 27.16
C VAL A 614 -21.99 2.28 26.30
N ALA A 615 -22.26 3.58 26.41
CA ALA A 615 -21.44 4.64 25.84
C ALA A 615 -21.10 5.69 26.90
N THR A 616 -19.81 5.93 27.11
CA THR A 616 -19.31 7.04 27.93
C THR A 616 -18.71 8.11 27.03
N VAL A 617 -19.29 9.31 27.06
CA VAL A 617 -18.86 10.49 26.29
C VAL A 617 -18.35 11.56 27.24
N VAL A 618 -17.09 11.98 27.06
CA VAL A 618 -16.44 13.01 27.87
C VAL A 618 -15.91 14.11 26.95
N ARG A 619 -16.28 15.37 27.21
CA ARG A 619 -15.89 16.53 26.38
C ARG A 619 -16.28 16.36 24.90
N GLY A 620 -17.43 15.73 24.64
CA GLY A 620 -18.00 15.61 23.31
C GLY A 620 -18.67 16.90 22.84
N SER A 621 -18.77 17.11 21.54
CA SER A 621 -19.52 18.23 20.95
C SER A 621 -20.40 17.75 19.82
N PHE A 622 -21.71 17.85 20.01
CA PHE A 622 -22.72 17.49 19.03
C PHE A 622 -23.35 18.77 18.48
N LEU A 623 -22.95 19.16 17.27
CA LEU A 623 -23.24 20.46 16.67
C LEU A 623 -24.04 20.26 15.37
N GLY A 624 -25.26 20.78 15.30
CA GLY A 624 -26.04 20.81 14.06
C GLY A 624 -26.42 19.43 13.47
N ASN A 625 -26.39 18.36 14.26
CA ASN A 625 -26.72 17.01 13.78
C ASN A 625 -28.24 16.83 13.68
N ARG A 626 -28.67 15.89 12.83
CA ARG A 626 -30.08 15.71 12.49
C ARG A 626 -30.46 14.22 12.47
N ALA A 627 -31.62 13.91 13.02
CA ALA A 627 -32.27 12.61 12.86
C ALA A 627 -33.77 12.74 13.16
N PRO A 628 -34.63 11.77 12.81
CA PRO A 628 -36.02 11.78 13.28
C PRO A 628 -36.16 11.73 14.81
N PHE A 629 -35.27 11.01 15.51
CA PHE A 629 -35.23 10.92 16.97
C PHE A 629 -33.78 11.08 17.48
N GLY A 630 -33.59 11.88 18.53
CA GLY A 630 -32.25 12.13 19.07
C GLY A 630 -31.36 12.84 18.07
N GLY A 631 -31.66 14.10 17.73
CA GLY A 631 -30.92 14.82 16.68
C GLY A 631 -29.41 14.81 16.91
N GLY A 632 -28.96 14.99 18.15
CA GLY A 632 -27.57 14.77 18.56
C GLY A 632 -27.28 13.31 18.91
N VAL A 633 -27.91 12.81 19.98
CA VAL A 633 -27.66 11.46 20.53
C VAL A 633 -28.96 10.72 20.77
N PHE A 634 -29.00 9.42 20.44
CA PHE A 634 -30.10 8.54 20.77
C PHE A 634 -29.65 7.26 21.49
N GLY A 635 -30.39 6.83 22.50
CA GLY A 635 -30.14 5.57 23.23
C GLY A 635 -31.36 4.66 23.23
N PHE A 636 -31.18 3.41 22.77
CA PHE A 636 -32.20 2.36 22.82
C PHE A 636 -31.79 1.23 23.76
N ALA A 637 -32.53 1.06 24.85
CA ALA A 637 -32.27 0.05 25.87
C ALA A 637 -30.78 -0.01 26.28
N SER A 638 -30.15 1.17 26.42
CA SER A 638 -28.71 1.35 26.60
C SER A 638 -28.39 2.18 27.85
N THR A 639 -27.12 2.16 28.26
CA THR A 639 -26.60 3.07 29.28
C THR A 639 -25.76 4.15 28.62
N VAL A 640 -26.15 5.42 28.78
CA VAL A 640 -25.42 6.54 28.18
C VAL A 640 -24.98 7.52 29.25
N GLU A 641 -23.68 7.78 29.31
CA GLU A 641 -23.06 8.71 30.24
C GLU A 641 -22.44 9.87 29.44
N LEU A 642 -22.95 11.09 29.66
CA LEU A 642 -22.44 12.31 29.05
C LEU A 642 -21.89 13.23 30.12
N ARG A 643 -20.62 13.61 29.97
CA ARG A 643 -19.94 14.53 30.86
C ARG A 643 -19.23 15.62 30.08
N ASP A 644 -19.19 16.82 30.63
CA ASP A 644 -18.38 17.91 30.07
C ASP A 644 -18.74 18.28 28.63
N SER A 645 -19.95 17.95 28.18
CA SER A 645 -20.27 17.88 26.76
C SER A 645 -21.24 18.95 26.33
N ILE A 646 -21.14 19.33 25.05
CA ILE A 646 -22.01 20.30 24.41
C ILE A 646 -22.90 19.59 23.41
N CYS A 647 -24.17 19.94 23.41
CA CYS A 647 -25.14 19.52 22.42
C CYS A 647 -25.91 20.76 21.96
N ALA A 648 -25.55 21.30 20.78
CA ALA A 648 -26.08 22.55 20.29
C ALA A 648 -26.61 22.49 18.86
N GLY A 649 -27.75 23.16 18.62
CA GLY A 649 -28.36 23.30 17.29
C GLY A 649 -28.77 21.99 16.59
N ASN A 650 -28.88 20.87 17.32
CA ASN A 650 -29.28 19.59 16.73
C ASN A 650 -30.79 19.54 16.49
N ALA A 651 -31.25 18.73 15.54
CA ALA A 651 -32.63 18.71 15.09
C ALA A 651 -33.24 17.29 15.07
N ALA A 652 -34.29 17.10 15.86
CA ALA A 652 -35.22 15.96 15.77
C ALA A 652 -36.32 16.30 14.76
N THR A 653 -36.31 15.63 13.63
CA THR A 653 -37.12 16.04 12.46
C THR A 653 -38.49 15.41 12.38
N GLY A 654 -38.67 14.30 13.10
CA GLY A 654 -39.85 13.44 13.04
C GLY A 654 -40.09 12.81 11.67
N PHE A 655 -41.05 11.89 11.61
CA PHE A 655 -41.60 11.42 10.35
C PHE A 655 -42.85 12.24 10.02
N ARG A 656 -42.88 12.78 8.79
CA ARG A 656 -43.97 13.60 8.28
C ARG A 656 -44.80 12.80 7.28
N ASP A 657 -46.11 13.05 7.23
CA ASP A 657 -46.97 12.56 6.15
C ASP A 657 -46.80 13.43 4.91
N ASP A 658 -47.48 13.04 3.83
CA ASP A 658 -47.47 13.77 2.55
C ASP A 658 -47.99 15.23 2.68
N ASP A 659 -48.74 15.54 3.74
CA ASP A 659 -49.24 16.88 4.05
C ASP A 659 -48.30 17.69 4.97
N GLY A 660 -47.15 17.10 5.35
CA GLY A 660 -46.12 17.72 6.17
C GLY A 660 -46.41 17.71 7.67
N ALA A 661 -47.48 17.05 8.12
CA ALA A 661 -47.84 16.91 9.53
C ALA A 661 -47.05 15.80 10.22
N CYS A 662 -46.75 15.96 11.51
CA CYS A 662 -46.04 14.93 12.29
C CYS A 662 -46.91 13.69 12.49
N VAL A 663 -46.45 12.53 11.99
CA VAL A 663 -47.19 11.25 12.07
C VAL A 663 -46.70 10.38 13.22
N THR A 664 -45.40 10.45 13.50
CA THR A 664 -44.81 9.95 14.74
C THR A 664 -44.05 11.12 15.38
N PRO A 665 -44.27 11.43 16.66
CA PRO A 665 -43.56 12.51 17.32
C PRO A 665 -42.06 12.19 17.36
N GLY A 666 -41.29 12.77 16.43
CA GLY A 666 -39.84 12.78 16.52
C GLY A 666 -39.43 13.50 17.80
N ALA A 667 -38.58 12.89 18.60
CA ALA A 667 -38.39 13.27 20.00
C ALA A 667 -36.91 13.46 20.33
N GLY A 668 -36.61 14.46 21.18
CA GLY A 668 -35.26 14.75 21.65
C GLY A 668 -34.40 15.42 20.58
N GLY A 669 -34.59 16.71 20.34
CA GLY A 669 -33.75 17.47 19.40
C GLY A 669 -32.26 17.36 19.70
N GLY A 670 -31.89 17.50 20.97
CA GLY A 670 -30.56 17.20 21.48
C GLY A 670 -30.39 15.71 21.76
N PHE A 671 -31.01 15.21 22.83
CA PHE A 671 -30.92 13.81 23.26
C PHE A 671 -32.29 13.14 23.35
N GLY A 672 -32.38 11.91 22.85
CA GLY A 672 -33.57 11.07 22.95
C GLY A 672 -33.25 9.67 23.48
N ALA A 673 -34.23 9.05 24.14
CA ALA A 673 -34.08 7.67 24.60
C ALA A 673 -35.36 6.83 24.41
N ALA A 674 -35.16 5.52 24.36
CA ALA A 674 -36.22 4.52 24.40
C ALA A 674 -35.77 3.35 25.28
N ALA A 675 -36.09 3.45 26.58
CA ALA A 675 -35.58 2.60 27.65
C ALA A 675 -34.05 2.70 27.83
N GLY A 676 -33.56 2.36 29.03
CA GLY A 676 -32.14 2.49 29.39
C GLY A 676 -31.91 3.48 30.52
N GLU A 677 -30.64 3.63 30.90
CA GLU A 677 -30.21 4.50 32.01
C GLU A 677 -29.32 5.62 31.49
N TRP A 678 -29.53 6.83 31.97
CA TRP A 678 -28.77 8.00 31.54
C TRP A 678 -28.10 8.71 32.71
N THR A 679 -26.92 9.24 32.47
CA THR A 679 -26.23 10.15 33.38
C THR A 679 -25.73 11.34 32.57
N ILE A 680 -26.29 12.52 32.83
CA ILE A 680 -25.91 13.76 32.14
C ILE A 680 -25.40 14.73 33.20
N VAL A 681 -24.11 15.05 33.14
CA VAL A 681 -23.45 15.80 34.20
C VAL A 681 -22.55 16.86 33.61
N ASN A 682 -22.75 18.11 34.04
CA ASN A 682 -21.97 19.25 33.57
C ASN A 682 -21.98 19.36 32.04
N CYS A 683 -23.18 19.48 31.48
CA CYS A 683 -23.41 19.59 30.04
C CYS A 683 -24.09 20.93 29.71
N THR A 684 -23.90 21.39 28.47
CA THR A 684 -24.68 22.50 27.91
C THR A 684 -25.48 22.00 26.71
N ILE A 685 -26.81 22.02 26.83
CA ILE A 685 -27.76 21.55 25.83
C ILE A 685 -28.55 22.77 25.36
N ALA A 686 -28.17 23.33 24.20
CA ALA A 686 -28.67 24.64 23.78
C ALA A 686 -29.14 24.73 22.33
N GLY A 687 -30.25 25.43 22.09
CA GLY A 687 -30.70 25.72 20.72
C GLY A 687 -31.13 24.51 19.89
N ASN A 688 -31.33 23.34 20.51
CA ASN A 688 -31.77 22.14 19.80
C ASN A 688 -33.27 22.20 19.50
N THR A 689 -33.69 21.57 18.41
CA THR A 689 -35.07 21.66 17.92
C THR A 689 -35.73 20.30 17.76
N ALA A 690 -37.01 20.19 18.11
CA ALA A 690 -37.86 19.07 17.71
C ALA A 690 -39.03 19.58 16.87
N ALA A 691 -39.30 18.90 15.75
CA ALA A 691 -40.29 19.36 14.78
C ALA A 691 -41.74 19.30 15.28
N CYS A 692 -42.02 18.43 16.24
CA CYS A 692 -43.37 18.15 16.74
C CYS A 692 -43.58 18.79 18.11
N ASP A 693 -44.82 19.15 18.45
CA ASP A 693 -45.17 19.73 19.74
C ASP A 693 -45.15 18.66 20.85
N GLY A 694 -44.64 19.02 22.02
CA GLY A 694 -44.60 18.16 23.19
C GLY A 694 -43.70 16.95 23.00
N THR A 695 -42.53 17.13 22.40
CA THR A 695 -41.57 16.04 22.16
C THR A 695 -40.17 16.32 22.71
N GLY A 696 -39.94 17.53 23.23
CA GLY A 696 -38.68 17.96 23.84
C GLY A 696 -37.61 18.26 22.79
N GLY A 697 -37.30 19.55 22.61
CA GLY A 697 -36.15 20.00 21.83
C GLY A 697 -34.82 19.67 22.51
N GLY A 698 -34.74 19.71 23.84
CA GLY A 698 -33.54 19.39 24.60
C GLY A 698 -33.40 17.89 24.88
N LEU A 699 -34.09 17.42 25.93
CA LEU A 699 -34.11 16.03 26.38
C LEU A 699 -35.47 15.39 26.15
N SER A 700 -35.50 14.12 25.74
CA SER A 700 -36.74 13.36 25.63
C SER A 700 -36.62 11.92 26.09
N GLN A 701 -37.56 11.50 26.96
CA GLN A 701 -37.67 10.15 27.52
C GLN A 701 -36.42 9.66 28.28
N ILE A 702 -35.62 10.60 28.80
CA ILE A 702 -34.34 10.32 29.45
C ILE A 702 -34.57 9.78 30.87
N LEU A 703 -34.53 8.47 31.06
CA LEU A 703 -34.63 7.83 32.37
C LEU A 703 -33.27 7.86 33.08
N GLY A 704 -32.97 8.95 33.78
CA GLY A 704 -31.65 9.13 34.39
C GLY A 704 -31.49 10.35 35.30
N ASP A 705 -30.25 10.54 35.76
CA ASP A 705 -29.82 11.66 36.57
C ASP A 705 -29.26 12.78 35.69
N VAL A 706 -29.80 13.99 35.86
CA VAL A 706 -29.30 15.21 35.23
C VAL A 706 -28.78 16.16 36.31
N SER A 707 -27.53 16.59 36.21
CA SER A 707 -26.96 17.54 37.17
C SER A 707 -25.99 18.54 36.57
N ASN A 708 -25.91 19.73 37.18
CA ASN A 708 -25.00 20.80 36.75
C ASN A 708 -25.15 21.14 35.26
N THR A 709 -26.36 20.99 34.71
CA THR A 709 -26.58 21.04 33.27
C THR A 709 -27.40 22.27 32.90
N ILE A 710 -27.05 22.90 31.78
CA ILE A 710 -27.82 24.01 31.22
C ILE A 710 -28.69 23.47 30.08
N LEU A 711 -30.01 23.68 30.17
CA LEU A 711 -30.98 23.44 29.11
C LEU A 711 -31.63 24.77 28.72
N TRP A 712 -31.19 25.33 27.58
CA TRP A 712 -31.57 26.68 27.20
C TRP A 712 -31.81 26.85 25.72
N ALA A 713 -32.80 27.66 25.33
CA ALA A 713 -33.16 27.95 23.96
C ALA A 713 -33.52 26.72 23.11
N ASN A 714 -33.72 25.55 23.72
CA ASN A 714 -34.23 24.40 23.00
C ASN A 714 -35.70 24.63 22.69
N ALA A 715 -36.15 24.14 21.54
CA ALA A 715 -37.50 24.36 21.07
C ALA A 715 -38.16 23.07 20.57
N ASP A 716 -39.46 22.96 20.76
CA ASP A 716 -40.27 21.97 20.05
C ASP A 716 -41.41 22.67 19.29
N GLY A 717 -42.34 21.90 18.70
CA GLY A 717 -43.46 22.47 17.95
C GLY A 717 -44.38 23.39 18.77
N GLY A 718 -44.30 23.33 20.10
CA GLY A 718 -45.08 24.15 21.04
C GLY A 718 -44.38 25.43 21.50
N GLY A 719 -43.05 25.54 21.32
CA GLY A 719 -42.27 26.72 21.70
C GLY A 719 -40.99 26.37 22.46
N ARG A 720 -40.68 27.13 23.51
CA ARG A 720 -39.43 27.04 24.31
C ARG A 720 -39.67 26.90 25.81
N ASP A 721 -40.85 26.44 26.21
CA ASP A 721 -41.17 26.29 27.63
C ASP A 721 -40.42 25.09 28.27
N GLU A 722 -40.67 24.84 29.55
CA GLU A 722 -40.04 23.73 30.29
C GLU A 722 -40.21 22.38 29.59
N SER A 723 -41.35 22.17 28.91
CA SER A 723 -41.63 20.92 28.19
C SER A 723 -40.81 20.77 26.90
N ALA A 724 -40.42 21.89 26.29
CA ALA A 724 -39.47 21.90 25.17
C ALA A 724 -38.02 21.64 25.64
N GLN A 725 -37.68 21.97 26.89
CA GLN A 725 -36.36 21.62 27.44
C GLN A 725 -36.28 20.15 27.84
N ILE A 726 -37.31 19.64 28.53
CA ILE A 726 -37.36 18.28 29.08
C ILE A 726 -38.75 17.69 28.85
N HIS A 727 -38.81 16.64 28.04
CA HIS A 727 -40.05 15.93 27.73
C HIS A 727 -40.01 14.46 28.13
N GLY A 728 -40.73 14.10 29.20
CA GLY A 728 -40.89 12.71 29.63
C GLY A 728 -39.59 12.08 30.15
N GLY A 729 -39.71 11.29 31.22
CA GLY A 729 -38.65 10.36 31.62
C GLY A 729 -37.57 10.86 32.57
N VAL A 730 -37.29 12.16 32.75
CA VAL A 730 -36.23 12.56 33.70
C VAL A 730 -36.59 12.15 35.13
N LEU A 731 -35.81 11.21 35.70
CA LEU A 731 -36.06 10.62 37.01
C LEU A 731 -35.61 11.55 38.14
N ALA A 732 -34.48 12.25 37.94
CA ALA A 732 -34.01 13.29 38.84
C ALA A 732 -33.21 14.35 38.08
N ILE A 733 -33.48 15.62 38.41
CA ILE A 733 -32.71 16.78 37.95
C ILE A 733 -32.28 17.60 39.16
N SER A 734 -31.04 18.07 39.21
CA SER A 734 -30.56 18.94 40.30
C SER A 734 -29.50 19.92 39.84
N HIS A 735 -29.39 21.08 40.50
CA HIS A 735 -28.38 22.10 40.23
C HIS A 735 -28.25 22.40 38.73
N SER A 736 -29.38 22.51 38.04
CA SER A 736 -29.43 22.70 36.58
C SER A 736 -30.25 23.95 36.24
N SER A 737 -29.90 24.61 35.14
CA SER A 737 -30.67 25.74 34.61
C SER A 737 -31.58 25.26 33.50
N VAL A 738 -32.89 25.51 33.63
CA VAL A 738 -33.92 25.05 32.69
C VAL A 738 -34.77 26.23 32.24
N GLU A 739 -34.76 26.55 30.96
CA GLU A 739 -35.64 27.59 30.42
C GLU A 739 -37.11 27.27 30.69
N GLY A 740 -37.85 28.25 31.22
CA GLY A 740 -39.28 28.08 31.53
C GLY A 740 -39.56 27.28 32.81
N TRP A 741 -38.55 26.99 33.65
CA TRP A 741 -38.68 26.20 34.88
C TRP A 741 -39.90 26.56 35.73
N THR A 742 -40.79 25.58 35.95
CA THR A 742 -42.00 25.73 36.76
C THR A 742 -41.79 25.25 38.20
N GLY A 743 -40.81 24.38 38.41
CA GLY A 743 -40.56 23.67 39.67
C GLY A 743 -41.27 22.33 39.79
N ASP A 744 -42.12 21.96 38.83
CA ASP A 744 -42.95 20.75 38.90
C ASP A 744 -42.13 19.45 38.80
N LEU A 745 -40.98 19.48 38.12
CA LEU A 745 -40.02 18.36 38.06
C LEU A 745 -39.22 18.19 39.37
N GLY A 746 -39.31 19.14 40.31
CA GLY A 746 -38.64 19.09 41.61
C GLY A 746 -37.12 19.19 41.54
N GLY A 747 -36.44 18.59 42.52
CA GLY A 747 -34.98 18.59 42.60
C GLY A 747 -34.36 19.84 43.24
N ALA A 748 -33.26 19.66 43.96
CA ALA A 748 -32.59 20.75 44.67
C ALA A 748 -31.67 21.56 43.73
N GLY A 749 -31.61 22.87 43.94
CA GLY A 749 -30.67 23.76 43.24
C GLY A 749 -31.04 24.10 41.79
N ASN A 750 -32.18 23.65 41.27
CA ASN A 750 -32.61 23.99 39.90
C ASN A 750 -33.10 25.43 39.81
N VAL A 751 -32.79 26.10 38.70
CA VAL A 751 -33.15 27.50 38.46
C VAL A 751 -33.71 27.69 37.05
N GLY A 752 -34.59 28.68 36.88
CA GLY A 752 -35.11 29.12 35.58
C GLY A 752 -34.38 30.34 35.02
N THR A 753 -33.20 30.67 35.57
CA THR A 753 -32.51 31.93 35.28
C THR A 753 -31.67 31.80 34.01
N PRO A 754 -31.67 32.81 33.12
CA PRO A 754 -30.87 32.79 31.91
C PRO A 754 -29.37 32.56 32.18
N PRO A 755 -28.68 31.76 31.34
CA PRO A 755 -27.27 31.44 31.52
C PRO A 755 -26.34 32.61 31.22
N GLN A 756 -26.79 33.61 30.45
CA GLN A 756 -25.95 34.73 30.00
C GLN A 756 -24.68 34.23 29.30
N PHE A 757 -24.85 33.48 28.20
CA PHE A 757 -23.72 33.08 27.36
C PHE A 757 -22.98 34.30 26.80
N ARG A 758 -21.67 34.17 26.58
CA ARG A 758 -20.83 35.21 25.99
C ARG A 758 -21.28 35.56 24.57
N ASP A 759 -21.44 34.54 23.72
CA ASP A 759 -22.02 34.70 22.38
C ASP A 759 -22.69 33.39 21.93
N GLN A 760 -24.01 33.30 22.12
CA GLN A 760 -24.74 32.04 21.92
C GLN A 760 -24.77 31.55 20.46
N LEU A 761 -24.70 32.46 19.48
CA LEU A 761 -24.88 32.14 18.06
C LEU A 761 -23.63 32.39 17.23
N GLY A 762 -22.54 32.79 17.90
CA GLY A 762 -21.32 33.22 17.27
C GLY A 762 -21.49 34.37 16.26
N PRO A 763 -20.40 34.72 15.57
CA PRO A 763 -20.39 35.63 14.44
C PRO A 763 -21.35 35.27 13.29
N ASP A 764 -21.64 34.00 13.04
CA ASP A 764 -22.46 33.58 11.91
C ASP A 764 -23.99 33.65 12.17
N GLY A 765 -24.39 33.82 13.43
CA GLY A 765 -25.78 33.95 13.85
C GLY A 765 -26.59 32.65 13.74
N THR A 766 -25.94 31.52 13.52
CA THR A 766 -26.54 30.20 13.32
C THR A 766 -26.22 29.31 14.51
N PRO A 767 -27.22 28.80 15.25
CA PRO A 767 -26.94 27.93 16.38
C PRO A 767 -26.36 26.58 15.94
N GLY A 768 -25.52 25.99 16.79
CA GLY A 768 -24.96 24.65 16.58
C GLY A 768 -23.80 24.63 15.61
N THR A 769 -23.04 25.72 15.52
CA THR A 769 -21.84 25.84 14.70
C THR A 769 -20.60 25.94 15.59
N ALA A 770 -19.41 25.81 14.98
CA ALA A 770 -18.16 25.81 15.73
C ALA A 770 -17.79 27.17 16.34
N ASP A 771 -18.47 28.24 15.92
CA ASP A 771 -18.24 29.61 16.39
C ASP A 771 -19.16 30.05 17.54
N ASP A 772 -20.09 29.19 17.98
CA ASP A 772 -20.87 29.40 19.21
C ASP A 772 -19.96 29.47 20.45
N ASP A 773 -20.11 30.52 21.27
CA ASP A 773 -19.46 30.66 22.58
C ASP A 773 -20.47 30.51 23.72
N LEU A 774 -20.70 29.25 24.10
CA LEU A 774 -21.59 28.86 25.19
C LEU A 774 -20.94 28.94 26.58
N ARG A 775 -19.83 29.66 26.74
CA ARG A 775 -19.27 30.00 28.06
C ARG A 775 -20.15 31.03 28.75
N LEU A 776 -20.18 30.99 30.08
CA LEU A 776 -20.87 31.99 30.89
C LEU A 776 -20.13 33.33 30.79
N ALA A 777 -20.89 34.42 30.67
CA ALA A 777 -20.38 35.77 30.79
C ALA A 777 -20.22 36.17 32.27
N ALA A 778 -19.36 37.14 32.54
CA ALA A 778 -19.14 37.65 33.89
C ALA A 778 -20.45 38.15 34.52
N GLY A 779 -20.69 37.77 35.78
CA GLY A 779 -21.93 38.09 36.51
C GLY A 779 -23.10 37.16 36.20
N SER A 780 -22.88 36.09 35.45
CA SER A 780 -23.89 35.04 35.27
C SER A 780 -24.27 34.43 36.62
N PRO A 781 -25.58 34.24 36.89
CA PRO A 781 -26.05 33.61 38.11
C PRO A 781 -25.82 32.09 38.14
N LEU A 782 -25.23 31.53 37.08
CA LEU A 782 -24.90 30.11 36.98
C LEU A 782 -23.43 29.81 37.33
N ILE A 783 -22.64 30.85 37.59
CA ILE A 783 -21.27 30.75 38.10
C ILE A 783 -21.32 30.40 39.59
N ASP A 784 -20.44 29.50 40.05
CA ASP A 784 -20.37 28.99 41.44
C ASP A 784 -21.73 28.43 41.97
N ALA A 785 -22.57 27.94 41.07
CA ALA A 785 -23.97 27.56 41.35
C ALA A 785 -24.23 26.04 41.31
N GLY A 786 -23.26 25.25 40.88
CA GLY A 786 -23.36 23.81 40.69
C GLY A 786 -23.13 22.97 41.95
N ARG A 787 -23.13 21.65 41.78
CA ARG A 787 -22.94 20.64 42.81
C ARG A 787 -21.63 19.89 42.64
N ASN A 788 -20.69 20.06 43.57
CA ASN A 788 -19.36 19.44 43.48
C ASN A 788 -19.41 17.92 43.60
N ASP A 789 -20.33 17.36 44.37
CA ASP A 789 -20.44 15.89 44.55
C ASP A 789 -20.76 15.15 43.25
N ALA A 790 -21.33 15.83 42.25
CA ALA A 790 -21.61 15.24 40.94
C ALA A 790 -20.40 15.27 40.00
N VAL A 791 -19.37 16.06 40.32
CA VAL A 791 -18.17 16.23 39.52
C VAL A 791 -17.25 15.01 39.70
N THR A 792 -17.07 14.25 38.64
CA THR A 792 -16.18 13.07 38.60
C THR A 792 -14.91 13.31 37.76
N THR A 793 -14.84 14.42 37.03
CA THR A 793 -13.73 14.83 36.17
C THR A 793 -13.02 16.04 36.76
N SER A 794 -11.69 16.09 36.63
CA SER A 794 -10.89 17.22 37.14
C SER A 794 -10.84 18.42 36.18
N LEU A 795 -11.24 18.22 34.92
CA LEU A 795 -11.15 19.20 33.85
C LEU A 795 -12.51 19.48 33.24
N ASP A 796 -12.74 20.72 32.80
CA ASP A 796 -13.89 21.19 32.03
C ASP A 796 -13.76 20.88 30.52
N ARG A 797 -14.71 21.35 29.71
CA ARG A 797 -14.72 21.18 28.25
C ARG A 797 -13.47 21.69 27.52
N ASP A 798 -12.80 22.71 28.04
CA ASP A 798 -11.57 23.29 27.47
C ASP A 798 -10.31 22.59 28.00
N ALA A 799 -10.47 21.47 28.71
CA ALA A 799 -9.41 20.78 29.42
C ALA A 799 -8.74 21.65 30.51
N ARG A 800 -9.48 22.59 31.11
CA ARG A 800 -9.03 23.47 32.21
C ARG A 800 -9.60 23.00 33.56
N PRO A 801 -9.03 23.40 34.71
CA PRO A 801 -9.53 22.98 36.03
C PRO A 801 -11.03 23.31 36.22
N ARG A 802 -11.74 22.38 36.87
CA ARG A 802 -13.22 22.42 37.01
C ARG A 802 -13.77 22.96 38.32
N LEU A 803 -12.93 23.22 39.32
CA LEU A 803 -13.39 23.79 40.58
C LEU A 803 -12.58 25.07 40.80
N VAL A 804 -13.07 26.17 40.22
CA VAL A 804 -12.40 27.47 40.19
C VAL A 804 -13.36 28.53 40.71
N ASP A 805 -13.01 29.12 41.86
CA ASP A 805 -13.82 30.15 42.54
C ASP A 805 -13.87 31.46 41.74
N ASP A 806 -15.05 31.97 41.40
CA ASP A 806 -15.19 33.38 40.99
C ASP A 806 -15.57 34.23 42.21
N ALA A 807 -14.57 34.83 42.85
CA ALA A 807 -14.76 35.64 44.05
C ALA A 807 -15.72 36.84 43.88
N ALA A 808 -16.06 37.23 42.64
CA ALA A 808 -17.05 38.26 42.34
C ALA A 808 -18.49 37.75 42.35
N THR A 809 -18.70 36.44 42.25
CA THR A 809 -20.00 35.77 42.25
C THR A 809 -20.30 35.20 43.64
N VAL A 810 -21.59 35.11 43.98
CA VAL A 810 -22.01 34.54 45.25
C VAL A 810 -22.19 33.04 45.10
N ASP A 811 -21.48 32.27 45.92
CA ASP A 811 -21.67 30.82 46.09
C ASP A 811 -23.14 30.47 46.34
N THR A 812 -23.80 29.90 45.34
CA THR A 812 -25.18 29.40 45.45
C THR A 812 -25.27 27.89 45.29
N GLY A 813 -24.19 27.25 44.88
CA GLY A 813 -24.06 25.81 44.72
C GLY A 813 -23.94 25.03 46.03
N THR A 814 -23.65 23.73 45.90
CA THR A 814 -23.49 22.82 47.03
C THR A 814 -22.20 21.99 46.95
N GLY A 815 -21.53 21.84 48.09
CA GLY A 815 -20.26 21.14 48.20
C GLY A 815 -19.27 21.92 49.04
N ARG A 816 -17.99 21.54 48.94
CA ARG A 816 -16.89 22.29 49.54
C ARG A 816 -16.33 23.27 48.49
N PRO A 817 -16.35 24.60 48.71
CA PRO A 817 -15.77 25.58 47.80
C PRO A 817 -14.29 25.28 47.49
N PRO A 818 -13.77 25.65 46.30
CA PRO A 818 -14.48 26.32 45.18
C PRO A 818 -15.65 25.50 44.61
N LEU A 819 -16.73 26.16 44.20
CA LEU A 819 -17.93 25.52 43.67
C LEU A 819 -17.88 25.44 42.15
N VAL A 820 -18.42 24.37 41.56
CA VAL A 820 -18.47 24.19 40.10
C VAL A 820 -19.55 25.08 39.48
N ASP A 821 -19.32 25.55 38.26
CA ASP A 821 -20.35 26.20 37.45
C ASP A 821 -21.39 25.19 36.94
N MET A 822 -22.59 25.68 36.61
CA MET A 822 -23.51 24.88 35.79
C MET A 822 -23.07 24.95 34.32
N GLY A 823 -23.05 23.82 33.62
CA GLY A 823 -22.74 23.73 32.20
C GLY A 823 -21.47 22.94 31.90
N ALA A 824 -21.09 22.92 30.62
CA ALA A 824 -19.91 22.20 30.13
C ALA A 824 -18.58 22.89 30.49
N TYR A 825 -18.61 24.21 30.70
CA TYR A 825 -17.43 25.04 30.95
C TYR A 825 -17.37 25.46 32.42
N GLU A 826 -16.14 25.64 32.91
CA GLU A 826 -15.89 26.31 34.19
C GLU A 826 -15.35 27.72 33.91
N THR A 827 -15.93 28.72 34.56
CA THR A 827 -15.44 30.09 34.54
C THR A 827 -14.06 30.12 35.18
N GLN A 828 -13.05 30.39 34.36
CA GLN A 828 -11.70 30.50 34.86
C GLN A 828 -11.54 31.87 35.50
N THR A 829 -10.96 31.90 36.70
CA THR A 829 -10.31 33.11 37.18
C THR A 829 -9.10 33.35 36.30
N THR A 830 -9.15 34.39 35.48
CA THR A 830 -7.94 34.90 34.83
C THR A 830 -6.90 35.15 35.92
N PRO A 831 -5.72 34.48 35.91
CA PRO A 831 -4.58 35.03 36.60
C PRO A 831 -4.34 36.37 35.92
N GLY A 832 -4.63 37.49 36.62
CA GLY A 832 -4.60 38.81 36.02
C GLY A 832 -3.31 39.01 35.22
N CYS A 833 -3.43 39.02 33.91
CA CYS A 833 -2.34 39.42 33.04
C CYS A 833 -2.27 40.93 33.21
N ALA A 834 -1.16 41.42 33.78
CA ALA A 834 -1.01 42.84 34.08
C ALA A 834 -1.21 43.74 32.84
N GLY A 835 -1.11 43.19 31.62
CA GLY A 835 -1.32 43.91 30.37
C GLY A 835 -2.76 43.97 29.84
N ASP A 836 -3.72 43.22 30.41
CA ASP A 836 -5.14 43.28 30.03
C ASP A 836 -5.82 44.37 30.86
N LEU A 837 -5.87 45.57 30.28
CA LEU A 837 -6.33 46.79 30.91
C LEU A 837 -7.83 47.01 30.72
N ASP A 838 -8.44 46.37 29.73
CA ASP A 838 -9.87 46.46 29.45
C ASP A 838 -10.69 45.25 29.93
N GLY A 839 -10.02 44.22 30.45
CA GLY A 839 -10.64 43.04 31.06
C GLY A 839 -11.23 42.08 30.03
N SER A 840 -10.75 42.13 28.79
CA SER A 840 -11.25 41.31 27.69
C SER A 840 -10.71 39.88 27.69
N GLY A 841 -9.66 39.61 28.49
CA GLY A 841 -8.96 38.33 28.53
C GLY A 841 -7.84 38.17 27.50
N ASP A 842 -7.60 39.19 26.67
CA ASP A 842 -6.52 39.27 25.68
C ASP A 842 -5.72 40.56 25.87
N VAL A 843 -4.39 40.50 25.81
CA VAL A 843 -3.57 41.73 25.73
C VAL A 843 -3.41 42.12 24.26
N GLY A 844 -4.07 43.20 23.85
CA GLY A 844 -4.19 43.58 22.45
C GLY A 844 -4.16 45.08 22.18
N LEU A 845 -4.76 45.44 21.04
CA LEU A 845 -4.73 46.81 20.53
C LEU A 845 -5.44 47.80 21.47
N PHE A 846 -6.51 47.38 22.13
CA PHE A 846 -7.29 48.25 23.01
C PHE A 846 -6.55 48.54 24.33
N ASP A 847 -5.78 47.58 24.85
CA ASP A 847 -4.87 47.78 25.97
C ASP A 847 -3.71 48.71 25.60
N LEU A 848 -3.14 48.51 24.40
CA LEU A 848 -2.09 49.38 23.87
C LEU A 848 -2.56 50.83 23.76
N LEU A 849 -3.78 51.05 23.28
CA LEU A 849 -4.38 52.38 23.21
C LEU A 849 -4.61 52.97 24.60
N THR A 850 -4.89 52.13 25.60
CA THR A 850 -5.01 52.56 27.00
C THR A 850 -3.68 53.03 27.57
N VAL A 851 -2.57 52.31 27.32
CA VAL A 851 -1.21 52.75 27.70
C VAL A 851 -0.77 54.01 26.98
N ILE A 852 -1.00 54.11 25.67
CA ILE A 852 -0.68 55.33 24.91
C ILE A 852 -1.54 56.52 25.38
N GLY A 853 -2.80 56.27 25.73
CA GLY A 853 -3.74 57.30 26.19
C GLY A 853 -3.36 57.91 27.54
N HIS A 854 -2.61 57.19 28.38
CA HIS A 854 -2.20 57.63 29.73
C HIS A 854 -0.72 58.01 29.81
N TRP A 855 -0.02 58.14 28.68
CA TRP A 855 1.43 58.37 28.63
C TRP A 855 1.87 59.63 29.39
N GLY A 856 2.73 59.45 30.40
CA GLY A 856 3.22 60.52 31.28
C GLY A 856 3.10 60.20 32.77
N VAL A 857 3.33 61.22 33.61
CA VAL A 857 3.24 61.07 35.07
C VAL A 857 1.78 60.88 35.47
N CYS A 858 1.50 59.88 36.30
CA CYS A 858 0.17 59.66 36.85
C CYS A 858 -0.16 60.74 37.88
N ASP A 859 -1.27 61.47 37.67
CA ASP A 859 -1.75 62.49 38.62
C ASP A 859 -2.21 61.88 39.96
N ASP A 860 -2.62 60.60 39.94
CA ASP A 860 -2.90 59.77 41.12
C ASP A 860 -2.33 58.35 40.90
N PRO A 861 -1.22 57.98 41.57
CA PRO A 861 -0.57 56.67 41.41
C PRO A 861 -1.47 55.48 41.80
N GLY A 862 -2.52 55.70 42.60
CA GLY A 862 -3.48 54.65 42.98
C GLY A 862 -4.60 54.41 41.96
N ALA A 863 -4.69 55.23 40.92
CA ALA A 863 -5.79 55.24 39.95
C ALA A 863 -5.31 55.31 38.49
N CYS A 864 -4.11 54.81 38.21
CA CYS A 864 -3.47 54.83 36.90
C CYS A 864 -3.30 53.41 36.38
N PRO A 865 -4.33 52.81 35.72
CA PRO A 865 -4.31 51.40 35.36
C PRO A 865 -3.21 51.04 34.37
N ALA A 866 -2.75 52.02 33.58
CA ALA A 866 -1.70 51.86 32.58
C ALA A 866 -0.27 51.92 33.15
N ASP A 867 -0.08 52.18 34.45
CA ASP A 867 1.22 52.11 35.15
C ASP A 867 1.44 50.66 35.60
N LEU A 868 1.97 49.85 34.68
CA LEU A 868 2.16 48.41 34.82
C LEU A 868 3.37 48.06 35.69
N ASP A 869 4.22 49.05 36.01
CA ASP A 869 5.35 48.88 36.89
C ASP A 869 5.30 49.55 38.25
N GLY A 870 4.29 50.39 38.45
CA GLY A 870 4.00 51.04 39.71
C GLY A 870 5.02 52.12 40.07
N ASP A 871 5.78 52.65 39.09
CA ASP A 871 6.75 53.72 39.31
C ASP A 871 6.13 55.13 39.31
N GLY A 872 4.83 55.22 39.01
CA GLY A 872 4.05 56.45 38.95
C GLY A 872 4.11 57.19 37.61
N VAL A 873 4.70 56.58 36.57
CA VAL A 873 4.83 57.15 35.23
C VAL A 873 4.51 56.11 34.15
N VAL A 874 3.44 56.31 33.40
CA VAL A 874 3.16 55.49 32.21
C VAL A 874 4.15 55.85 31.11
N GLY A 875 5.06 54.93 30.79
CA GLY A 875 6.14 55.16 29.85
C GLY A 875 6.56 53.92 29.08
N LEU A 876 7.81 53.95 28.63
CA LEU A 876 8.36 52.88 27.79
C LEU A 876 8.39 51.54 28.51
N LEU A 877 8.58 51.54 29.83
CA LEU A 877 8.70 50.30 30.60
C LEU A 877 7.33 49.60 30.74
N ASP A 878 6.25 50.36 30.88
CA ASP A 878 4.87 49.85 30.84
C ASP A 878 4.48 49.35 29.47
N LEU A 879 4.83 50.09 28.41
CA LEU A 879 4.61 49.63 27.04
C LEU A 879 5.33 48.31 26.76
N LEU A 880 6.57 48.16 27.24
CA LEU A 880 7.31 46.91 27.09
C LEU A 880 6.70 45.77 27.91
N ARG A 881 6.11 46.05 29.08
CA ARG A 881 5.37 45.05 29.88
C ARG A 881 4.08 44.62 29.22
N LEU A 882 3.34 45.55 28.62
CA LEU A 882 2.15 45.25 27.82
C LEU A 882 2.51 44.39 26.60
N LEU A 883 3.52 44.80 25.83
CA LEU A 883 3.97 44.03 24.66
C LEU A 883 4.54 42.66 25.02
N ALA A 884 5.13 42.50 26.22
CA ALA A 884 5.61 41.21 26.70
C ALA A 884 4.48 40.22 27.00
N GLY A 885 3.24 40.70 27.21
CA GLY A 885 2.05 39.90 27.43
C GLY A 885 1.14 39.74 26.21
N TRP A 886 1.56 40.20 25.02
CA TRP A 886 0.68 40.30 23.83
C TRP A 886 0.08 38.96 23.40
N GLY A 887 -1.25 38.90 23.29
CA GLY A 887 -2.04 37.70 23.00
C GLY A 887 -2.94 37.28 24.16
N GLY A 888 -3.57 36.10 24.04
CA GLY A 888 -4.53 35.62 25.03
C GLY A 888 -3.89 35.23 26.36
N CYS A 889 -4.54 35.62 27.45
CA CYS A 889 -4.06 35.39 28.81
C CYS A 889 -4.27 33.90 29.19
N GLY A 890 -3.37 33.04 28.69
CA GLY A 890 -3.41 31.58 28.90
C GLY A 890 -2.43 30.75 28.05
N ALA A 891 -1.67 31.36 27.14
CA ALA A 891 -0.63 30.63 26.39
C ALA A 891 0.70 30.57 27.15
N SER A 892 0.92 29.51 27.94
CA SER A 892 2.26 29.03 28.30
C SER A 892 2.41 27.57 27.97
#